data_AF-A0A2J8B2M5-F1
#
_entry.id   AF-A0A2J8B2M5-F1
#
_cell.length_a   1.000
_cell.length_b   1.000
_cell.length_c   1.000
_cell.angle_alpha   90.00
_cell.angle_beta   90.00
_cell.angle_gamma   90.00
#
_symmetry.space_group_name_H-M   'P 1'
#
loop_
_entity.id
_entity.type
_entity.pdbx_description
1 polymer ?
#
loop_
_entity_poly.entity_id
_entity_poly.type
_entity_poly.pdbx_seq_one_letter_code
_entity_poly.pdbx_strand_id
1 'polypeptide(L)'
;MKKSNKQLKPVFLGLAMSVLFSWNAYAGLEGWKLEPNGWKYYKDARPLKAWQKINEHWYFFNEDGSLKTGWYLGADQNWYFLDSSKNANEGVLLTGWQWIDGHCYYFEKTDQARMGRMYANAVAEGYRLNAAGRWVDANGAEQYAPGKGIQTNGSGTGTGQASLQTGRESGGSGGGSGSRGHRSGGGSGGGSGSRGHRSGGGSGGGSGSRGGSSGQAQASGQSGSTKEQASTSRETTEHAGRGHGIGDGNQNVPKPNPETPGRVDSQPTEHQNGTPSGRNQNEIGNSASSSNAERQQTQDHGGAEGQNPSHGGAEGQDPSHSGAEGQNPNHNGAEGQNPSHGGAEEGNQGETGEENHREREEQERKAEAIKEKLTTEENDNVVQYETKSGEIRTILWAKGIQAPTMGEHGDFQEQITNAGSETYVDYKAPFVSGNSWFDVNKTRAGGNQEVDKNLCFGAVASNMLHWWLEQNRDYVNRYIEKNGDITRANRKLSDLKDSFQDQQSSGIFDLFKGLFGHNEKGFYTDLLLDLFLNGYKPKAGGGTNAGVEDLTPDARGGFFYPVFKGKKLTERTYGGAYRLLSESLTGELGRGGLVGLSYKTFAGGNHIVTLWGAEYDINGTLKAVYISDSDDQDEMATESDLGMKRYEVREVGSKVKISTNQTNKAAGSEVGYLHILHLGQAEWEQYFRQ
;
A
#
# COMPACT_ATOMS: atom_id res chain seq x y z
N MET A 1 56.35 36.30 36.34
CA MET A 1 57.19 35.64 35.31
C MET A 1 56.32 35.28 34.09
N LYS A 2 56.94 34.76 33.01
CA LYS A 2 56.40 34.15 31.76
C LYS A 2 54.90 33.75 31.79
N LYS A 3 54.06 34.21 30.84
CA LYS A 3 53.68 33.57 29.54
C LYS A 3 52.99 32.19 29.71
N SER A 4 51.93 31.80 28.97
CA SER A 4 51.49 32.22 27.62
C SER A 4 49.95 32.19 27.44
N ASN A 5 49.44 32.47 26.23
CA ASN A 5 48.02 32.63 25.87
C ASN A 5 47.74 32.03 24.47
N LYS A 6 46.62 31.29 24.28
CA LYS A 6 45.71 31.33 23.08
C LYS A 6 44.66 30.21 23.03
N GLN A 7 43.59 30.44 22.25
CA GLN A 7 42.48 29.51 21.93
C GLN A 7 42.79 28.57 20.74
N LEU A 8 42.03 27.48 20.62
CA LEU A 8 41.29 27.11 19.40
C LEU A 8 40.21 26.01 19.68
N LYS A 9 39.23 25.91 18.79
CA LYS A 9 38.14 24.89 18.65
C LYS A 9 38.04 24.54 17.14
N PRO A 10 37.30 23.50 16.70
CA PRO A 10 36.71 22.35 17.40
C PRO A 10 37.14 21.00 16.76
N VAL A 11 36.53 19.87 17.14
CA VAL A 11 35.98 18.81 16.24
C VAL A 11 35.23 17.73 17.06
N PHE A 12 34.35 16.97 16.41
CA PHE A 12 33.48 15.91 16.96
C PHE A 12 34.25 14.63 17.38
N LEU A 13 33.64 13.82 18.27
CA LEU A 13 32.99 12.53 17.97
C LEU A 13 33.08 11.55 19.18
N GLY A 14 32.07 10.70 19.39
CA GLY A 14 32.13 9.56 20.32
C GLY A 14 30.98 9.49 21.33
N LEU A 15 29.99 8.63 21.06
CA LEU A 15 28.83 8.42 21.94
C LEU A 15 29.20 7.88 23.33
N ALA A 16 28.50 8.38 24.35
CA ALA A 16 28.21 7.64 25.57
C ALA A 16 26.70 7.34 25.61
N MET A 17 26.30 6.14 25.16
CA MET A 17 24.92 5.66 25.27
C MET A 17 24.73 4.99 26.64
N SER A 18 23.97 5.65 27.51
CA SER A 18 23.56 5.09 28.81
C SER A 18 22.14 5.50 29.16
N VAL A 19 21.15 4.89 28.48
CA VAL A 19 19.77 4.85 28.95
C VAL A 19 19.55 3.48 29.59
N LEU A 20 19.22 3.46 30.88
CA LEU A 20 18.99 2.23 31.64
C LEU A 20 17.55 1.74 31.50
N PHE A 21 17.38 0.41 31.52
CA PHE A 21 16.11 -0.27 31.78
C PHE A 21 15.58 0.11 33.17
N SER A 22 14.27 0.05 33.44
CA SER A 22 13.54 -1.19 33.81
C SER A 22 12.03 -0.88 33.90
N TRP A 23 11.09 -1.84 33.96
CA TRP A 23 11.20 -3.29 34.22
C TRP A 23 9.99 -4.04 33.62
N ASN A 24 10.21 -5.26 33.14
CA ASN A 24 9.41 -6.44 33.49
C ASN A 24 10.32 -7.68 33.35
N ALA A 25 10.09 -8.73 34.15
CA ALA A 25 11.15 -9.69 34.49
C ALA A 25 10.98 -11.08 33.85
N TYR A 26 12.12 -11.66 33.45
CA TYR A 26 12.33 -13.08 33.10
C TYR A 26 11.50 -13.71 31.96
N ALA A 27 11.90 -13.43 30.70
CA ALA A 27 12.01 -14.44 29.64
C ALA A 27 12.86 -13.92 28.46
N GLY A 28 13.74 -14.77 27.89
CA GLY A 28 14.35 -14.59 26.55
C GLY A 28 15.39 -13.48 26.37
N LEU A 29 16.67 -13.85 26.19
CA LEU A 29 17.69 -13.01 25.54
C LEU A 29 17.78 -13.39 24.05
N GLU A 30 16.64 -13.32 23.35
CA GLU A 30 16.49 -13.70 21.95
C GLU A 30 16.01 -12.53 21.08
N GLY A 31 16.35 -12.56 19.78
CA GLY A 31 15.81 -11.64 18.78
C GLY A 31 16.87 -10.94 17.93
N TRP A 32 16.38 -10.15 16.96
CA TRP A 32 17.21 -9.35 16.06
C TRP A 32 17.84 -8.14 16.77
N LYS A 33 19.10 -7.85 16.43
CA LYS A 33 19.87 -6.72 16.94
C LYS A 33 20.76 -6.16 15.83
N LEU A 34 20.69 -4.85 15.58
CA LEU A 34 21.60 -4.17 14.66
C LEU A 34 22.92 -3.83 15.38
N GLU A 35 24.05 -4.26 14.83
CA GLU A 35 25.40 -3.94 15.30
C GLU A 35 26.20 -3.21 14.19
N PRO A 36 27.39 -2.62 14.49
CA PRO A 36 28.16 -1.87 13.48
C PRO A 36 28.64 -2.68 12.27
N ASN A 37 28.60 -4.02 12.34
CA ASN A 37 28.88 -4.95 11.24
C ASN A 37 27.60 -5.57 10.63
N GLY A 38 26.42 -4.97 10.85
CA GLY A 38 25.13 -5.40 10.31
C GLY A 38 24.20 -6.04 11.34
N TRP A 39 23.06 -6.55 10.87
CA TRP A 39 22.11 -7.29 11.70
C TRP A 39 22.69 -8.58 12.24
N LYS A 40 22.27 -8.97 13.44
CA LYS A 40 22.52 -10.29 14.05
C LYS A 40 21.23 -10.79 14.69
N TYR A 41 21.03 -12.11 14.74
CA TYR A 41 20.00 -12.71 15.58
C TYR A 41 20.66 -13.33 16.81
N TYR A 42 20.18 -13.00 18.00
CA TYR A 42 20.61 -13.59 19.26
C TYR A 42 19.68 -14.72 19.68
N LYS A 43 20.26 -15.82 20.16
CA LYS A 43 19.55 -16.90 20.86
C LYS A 43 20.38 -17.37 22.05
N ASP A 44 19.76 -17.63 23.20
CA ASP A 44 20.47 -17.98 24.45
C ASP A 44 21.63 -17.02 24.77
N ALA A 45 21.41 -15.71 24.56
CA ALA A 45 22.42 -14.64 24.68
C ALA A 45 23.65 -14.74 23.76
N ARG A 46 23.62 -15.57 22.71
CA ARG A 46 24.70 -15.74 21.72
C ARG A 46 24.21 -15.36 20.31
N PRO A 47 25.05 -14.75 19.45
CA PRO A 47 24.68 -14.55 18.06
C PRO A 47 24.67 -15.88 17.30
N LEU A 48 23.65 -16.10 16.48
CA LEU A 48 23.56 -17.26 15.59
C LEU A 48 24.57 -17.18 14.43
N LYS A 49 24.83 -18.33 13.79
CA LYS A 49 25.83 -18.52 12.72
C LYS A 49 25.35 -19.53 11.68
N ALA A 50 25.91 -19.48 10.47
CA ALA A 50 25.55 -20.30 9.32
C ALA A 50 24.06 -20.21 8.94
N TRP A 51 23.54 -21.22 8.24
CA TRP A 51 22.11 -21.34 7.91
C TRP A 51 21.25 -21.48 9.17
N GLN A 52 20.20 -20.68 9.27
CA GLN A 52 19.24 -20.67 10.37
C GLN A 52 17.83 -20.49 9.83
N LYS A 53 16.87 -21.28 10.33
CA LYS A 53 15.44 -21.06 10.07
C LYS A 53 14.86 -20.28 11.25
N ILE A 54 14.38 -19.06 10.99
CA ILE A 54 13.88 -18.12 12.00
C ILE A 54 12.54 -17.60 11.50
N ASN A 55 11.47 -17.78 12.29
CA ASN A 55 10.09 -17.42 11.90
C ASN A 55 9.74 -17.95 10.49
N GLU A 56 9.97 -19.24 10.28
CA GLU A 56 9.84 -19.99 9.01
C GLU A 56 10.71 -19.56 7.82
N HIS A 57 11.36 -18.40 7.84
CA HIS A 57 12.31 -17.97 6.82
C HIS A 57 13.73 -18.52 7.06
N TRP A 58 14.44 -18.85 5.99
CA TRP A 58 15.87 -19.19 6.03
C TRP A 58 16.73 -17.93 5.89
N TYR A 59 17.72 -17.80 6.77
CA TYR A 59 18.75 -16.76 6.75
C TYR A 59 20.13 -17.41 6.81
N PHE A 60 21.17 -16.71 6.34
CA PHE A 60 22.56 -17.11 6.55
C PHE A 60 23.30 -16.06 7.39
N PHE A 61 24.00 -16.50 8.43
CA PHE A 61 24.84 -15.65 9.28
C PHE A 61 26.33 -16.01 9.12
N ASN A 62 27.19 -15.00 8.99
CA ASN A 62 28.63 -15.15 8.91
C ASN A 62 29.23 -15.62 10.25
N GLU A 63 30.52 -15.96 10.28
CA GLU A 63 31.18 -16.47 11.50
C GLU A 63 31.25 -15.46 12.66
N ASP A 64 31.13 -14.15 12.38
CA ASP A 64 31.05 -13.08 13.38
C ASP A 64 29.60 -12.78 13.86
N GLY A 65 28.64 -13.56 13.36
CA GLY A 65 27.21 -13.45 13.62
C GLY A 65 26.48 -12.39 12.79
N SER A 66 27.16 -11.70 11.87
CA SER A 66 26.50 -10.75 10.95
C SER A 66 25.64 -11.45 9.91
N LEU A 67 24.50 -10.86 9.57
CA LEU A 67 23.58 -11.33 8.54
C LEU A 67 24.22 -11.20 7.15
N LYS A 68 24.16 -12.26 6.35
CA LYS A 68 24.57 -12.26 4.94
C LYS A 68 23.40 -11.81 4.05
N THR A 69 23.65 -10.83 3.20
CA THR A 69 22.75 -10.40 2.13
C THR A 69 23.39 -10.59 0.75
N GLY A 70 22.57 -10.63 -0.30
CA GLY A 70 22.99 -10.82 -1.69
C GLY A 70 23.50 -12.24 -1.99
N TRP A 71 24.20 -12.38 -3.12
CA TRP A 71 24.80 -13.63 -3.60
C TRP A 71 25.65 -14.34 -2.54
N TYR A 72 25.41 -15.64 -2.34
CA TYR A 72 26.16 -16.52 -1.45
C TYR A 72 26.47 -17.84 -2.16
N LEU A 73 27.74 -18.24 -2.19
CA LEU A 73 28.17 -19.55 -2.66
C LEU A 73 28.27 -20.49 -1.45
N GLY A 74 27.45 -21.52 -1.43
CA GLY A 74 27.44 -22.52 -0.37
C GLY A 74 28.66 -23.44 -0.42
N ALA A 75 28.97 -24.08 0.71
CA ALA A 75 30.05 -25.08 0.80
C ALA A 75 29.81 -26.28 -0.17
N ASP A 76 28.55 -26.53 -0.50
CA ASP A 76 28.07 -27.50 -1.48
C ASP A 76 28.22 -27.06 -2.96
N GLN A 77 28.91 -25.94 -3.21
CA GLN A 77 29.17 -25.34 -4.53
C GLN A 77 27.92 -24.83 -5.28
N ASN A 78 26.78 -24.73 -4.60
CA ASN A 78 25.57 -24.11 -5.18
C ASN A 78 25.50 -22.62 -4.83
N TRP A 79 25.02 -21.80 -5.76
CA TRP A 79 24.68 -20.42 -5.47
C TRP A 79 23.30 -20.30 -4.82
N TYR A 80 23.18 -19.34 -3.92
CA TYR A 80 21.97 -18.93 -3.23
C TYR A 80 21.90 -17.40 -3.28
N PHE A 81 20.71 -16.82 -3.16
CA PHE A 81 20.55 -15.38 -2.98
C PHE A 81 19.76 -15.10 -1.71
N LEU A 82 20.41 -14.40 -0.77
CA LEU A 82 19.75 -13.81 0.39
C LEU A 82 19.31 -12.40 -0.04
N ASP A 83 18.09 -11.96 0.27
CA ASP A 83 17.61 -10.64 -0.13
C ASP A 83 18.58 -9.55 0.34
N SER A 84 18.83 -8.57 -0.53
CA SER A 84 19.73 -7.44 -0.28
C SER A 84 19.02 -6.09 -0.29
N SER A 85 17.73 -6.07 -0.63
CA SER A 85 16.86 -4.92 -0.42
C SER A 85 16.80 -4.53 1.07
N LYS A 86 16.57 -3.25 1.35
CA LYS A 86 16.61 -2.68 2.72
C LYS A 86 15.20 -2.48 3.29
N ASN A 87 14.40 -3.53 3.17
CA ASN A 87 13.02 -3.63 3.69
C ASN A 87 12.93 -4.78 4.71
N ALA A 88 11.72 -5.23 5.04
CA ALA A 88 11.48 -6.30 6.02
C ALA A 88 12.03 -7.70 5.63
N ASN A 89 12.40 -7.92 4.36
CA ASN A 89 12.92 -9.18 3.86
C ASN A 89 14.46 -9.29 3.92
N GLU A 90 15.17 -8.26 4.38
CA GLU A 90 16.65 -8.22 4.36
C GLU A 90 17.28 -9.53 4.88
N GLY A 91 18.05 -10.21 4.03
CA GLY A 91 18.74 -11.47 4.36
C GLY A 91 17.90 -12.76 4.26
N VAL A 92 16.62 -12.70 3.88
CA VAL A 92 15.78 -13.89 3.62
C VAL A 92 16.24 -14.61 2.35
N LEU A 93 16.34 -15.94 2.41
CA LEU A 93 16.63 -16.78 1.25
C LEU A 93 15.50 -16.73 0.21
N LEU A 94 15.83 -16.32 -1.02
CA LEU A 94 14.89 -16.30 -2.13
C LEU A 94 14.71 -17.67 -2.79
N THR A 95 13.53 -17.89 -3.36
CA THR A 95 13.11 -19.11 -4.07
C THR A 95 12.33 -18.73 -5.33
N GLY A 96 12.19 -19.66 -6.27
CA GLY A 96 11.46 -19.45 -7.53
C GLY A 96 12.15 -18.50 -8.52
N TRP A 97 11.37 -17.90 -9.41
CA TRP A 97 11.86 -16.91 -10.38
C TRP A 97 12.12 -15.56 -9.72
N GLN A 98 13.32 -15.02 -9.93
CA GLN A 98 13.76 -13.76 -9.32
C GLN A 98 14.52 -12.91 -10.33
N TRP A 99 14.27 -11.60 -10.31
CA TRP A 99 15.06 -10.62 -11.08
C TRP A 99 16.12 -10.00 -10.18
N ILE A 100 17.38 -10.06 -10.60
CA ILE A 100 18.56 -9.58 -9.85
C ILE A 100 19.49 -8.87 -10.84
N ASP A 101 19.86 -7.62 -10.54
CA ASP A 101 20.69 -6.75 -11.40
C ASP A 101 20.21 -6.70 -12.86
N GLY A 102 18.89 -6.77 -13.07
CA GLY A 102 18.25 -6.77 -14.39
C GLY A 102 18.21 -8.11 -15.12
N HIS A 103 18.82 -9.18 -14.61
CA HIS A 103 18.74 -10.53 -15.19
C HIS A 103 17.73 -11.40 -14.43
N CYS A 104 17.09 -12.35 -15.12
CA CYS A 104 16.18 -13.32 -14.50
C CYS A 104 16.88 -14.64 -14.15
N TYR A 105 16.65 -15.15 -12.94
CA TYR A 105 17.23 -16.36 -12.36
C TYR A 105 16.12 -17.26 -11.78
N TYR A 106 16.39 -18.56 -11.64
CA TYR A 106 15.51 -19.48 -10.89
C TYR A 106 16.25 -20.15 -9.72
N PHE A 107 15.59 -20.16 -8.57
CA PHE A 107 16.03 -20.82 -7.35
C PHE A 107 15.03 -21.92 -6.96
N GLU A 108 15.50 -23.06 -6.43
CA GLU A 108 14.64 -24.14 -5.98
C GLU A 108 13.57 -23.66 -4.97
N LYS A 109 12.34 -24.13 -5.14
CA LYS A 109 11.17 -23.80 -4.29
C LYS A 109 10.38 -25.02 -3.82
N THR A 110 10.72 -26.22 -4.30
CA THR A 110 9.93 -27.46 -4.12
C THR A 110 10.67 -28.51 -3.27
N ASP A 111 11.89 -28.89 -3.66
CA ASP A 111 12.71 -29.83 -2.88
C ASP A 111 13.30 -29.13 -1.64
N GLN A 112 12.76 -29.48 -0.46
CA GLN A 112 13.21 -28.97 0.83
C GLN A 112 14.69 -29.26 1.14
N ALA A 113 15.27 -30.31 0.56
CA ALA A 113 16.70 -30.63 0.70
C ALA A 113 17.61 -29.82 -0.23
N ARG A 114 17.02 -28.97 -1.10
CA ARG A 114 17.70 -28.15 -2.10
C ARG A 114 17.23 -26.68 -2.11
N MET A 115 16.34 -26.31 -1.18
CA MET A 115 15.64 -25.03 -1.12
C MET A 115 16.56 -23.83 -1.37
N GLY A 116 16.16 -22.93 -2.26
CA GLY A 116 16.89 -21.72 -2.61
C GLY A 116 18.20 -21.91 -3.39
N ARG A 117 18.52 -23.13 -3.87
CA ARG A 117 19.64 -23.35 -4.80
C ARG A 117 19.34 -22.78 -6.19
N MET A 118 20.23 -21.94 -6.70
CA MET A 118 20.17 -21.42 -8.07
C MET A 118 20.37 -22.56 -9.08
N TYR A 119 19.51 -22.62 -10.08
CA TYR A 119 19.66 -23.53 -11.21
C TYR A 119 20.64 -22.94 -12.24
N ALA A 120 21.55 -23.75 -12.79
CA ALA A 120 22.46 -23.37 -13.87
C ALA A 120 22.69 -24.55 -14.84
N ASN A 121 22.88 -24.26 -16.13
CA ASN A 121 22.91 -25.26 -17.21
C ASN A 121 21.69 -26.21 -17.19
N ALA A 122 20.51 -25.68 -16.87
CA ALA A 122 19.33 -26.46 -16.51
C ALA A 122 18.07 -25.94 -17.22
N VAL A 123 16.95 -26.63 -17.00
CA VAL A 123 15.61 -26.17 -17.39
C VAL A 123 14.75 -26.07 -16.14
N ALA A 124 14.13 -24.92 -15.92
CA ALA A 124 13.15 -24.68 -14.87
C ALA A 124 11.82 -24.30 -15.53
N GLU A 125 10.74 -25.00 -15.21
CA GLU A 125 9.36 -24.69 -15.67
C GLU A 125 9.24 -24.49 -17.21
N GLY A 126 10.07 -25.19 -17.99
CA GLY A 126 10.15 -25.11 -19.46
C GLY A 126 11.20 -24.12 -20.01
N TYR A 127 11.69 -23.20 -19.19
CA TYR A 127 12.65 -22.16 -19.56
C TYR A 127 14.10 -22.60 -19.35
N ARG A 128 15.00 -22.22 -20.28
CA ARG A 128 16.42 -22.60 -20.26
C ARG A 128 17.25 -21.62 -19.44
N LEU A 129 18.16 -22.15 -18.62
CA LEU A 129 19.07 -21.39 -17.77
C LEU A 129 20.52 -21.70 -18.18
N ASN A 130 21.31 -20.66 -18.45
CA ASN A 130 22.68 -20.80 -18.94
C ASN A 130 23.68 -21.15 -17.81
N ALA A 131 24.98 -21.16 -18.12
CA ALA A 131 26.04 -21.51 -17.17
C ALA A 131 26.17 -20.53 -15.98
N ALA A 132 25.66 -19.29 -16.10
CA ALA A 132 25.58 -18.32 -15.03
C ALA A 132 24.24 -18.38 -14.26
N GLY A 133 23.35 -19.32 -14.61
CA GLY A 133 22.00 -19.45 -14.04
C GLY A 133 20.97 -18.44 -14.55
N ARG A 134 21.31 -17.70 -15.61
CA ARG A 134 20.43 -16.69 -16.21
C ARG A 134 19.50 -17.31 -17.23
N TRP A 135 18.25 -16.86 -17.25
CA TRP A 135 17.27 -17.23 -18.27
C TRP A 135 17.71 -16.77 -19.66
N VAL A 136 17.67 -17.70 -20.62
CA VAL A 136 17.89 -17.44 -22.04
C VAL A 136 16.66 -17.79 -22.88
N ASP A 137 16.51 -17.11 -24.00
CA ASP A 137 15.51 -17.40 -25.02
C ASP A 137 15.84 -18.68 -25.85
N ALA A 138 15.05 -18.95 -26.89
CA ALA A 138 15.28 -20.09 -27.79
C ALA A 138 16.60 -20.00 -28.60
N ASN A 139 17.17 -18.80 -28.73
CA ASN A 139 18.41 -18.52 -29.46
C ASN A 139 19.65 -18.52 -28.53
N GLY A 140 19.45 -18.57 -27.20
CA GLY A 140 20.51 -18.47 -26.21
C GLY A 140 20.83 -17.05 -25.74
N ALA A 141 20.03 -16.04 -26.13
CA ALA A 141 20.18 -14.66 -25.68
C ALA A 141 19.63 -14.49 -24.25
N GLU A 142 20.38 -13.81 -23.37
CA GLU A 142 19.97 -13.58 -21.98
C GLU A 142 18.77 -12.65 -21.87
N GLN A 143 17.79 -13.03 -21.05
CA GLN A 143 16.66 -12.19 -20.69
C GLN A 143 17.11 -11.13 -19.69
N TYR A 144 17.24 -9.89 -20.18
CA TYR A 144 17.80 -8.75 -19.46
C TYR A 144 16.90 -7.51 -19.60
N ALA A 145 16.64 -6.84 -18.48
CA ALA A 145 15.88 -5.60 -18.38
C ALA A 145 16.58 -4.65 -17.39
N PRO A 146 17.19 -3.55 -17.84
CA PRO A 146 17.92 -2.61 -16.98
C PRO A 146 17.09 -2.15 -15.77
N GLY A 147 17.70 -2.17 -14.58
CA GLY A 147 17.06 -1.74 -13.33
C GLY A 147 15.95 -2.66 -12.79
N LYS A 148 15.63 -3.77 -13.46
CA LYS A 148 14.57 -4.69 -13.01
C LYS A 148 15.03 -5.57 -11.85
N GLY A 149 14.21 -5.67 -10.82
CA GLY A 149 14.43 -6.54 -9.66
C GLY A 149 15.44 -6.01 -8.65
N ILE A 150 16.01 -6.90 -7.83
CA ILE A 150 16.88 -6.52 -6.72
C ILE A 150 18.24 -6.04 -7.26
N GLN A 151 18.61 -4.80 -6.94
CA GLN A 151 19.88 -4.20 -7.34
C GLN A 151 20.94 -4.46 -6.27
N THR A 152 22.06 -5.09 -6.62
CA THR A 152 23.15 -5.41 -5.67
C THR A 152 24.21 -4.30 -5.58
N ASN A 153 24.34 -3.47 -6.62
CA ASN A 153 25.40 -2.46 -6.76
C ASN A 153 25.00 -1.07 -6.26
N GLY A 154 24.81 -0.93 -4.94
CA GLY A 154 24.36 0.30 -4.28
C GLY A 154 25.43 1.36 -3.97
N SER A 155 26.42 1.63 -4.85
CA SER A 155 27.44 2.66 -4.56
C SER A 155 28.19 3.24 -5.77
N GLY A 156 27.86 4.49 -6.13
CA GLY A 156 28.78 5.45 -6.78
C GLY A 156 28.88 5.43 -8.31
N THR A 157 28.91 6.62 -8.90
CA THR A 157 29.24 6.83 -10.32
C THR A 157 30.72 6.57 -10.59
N GLY A 158 31.05 5.59 -11.44
CA GLY A 158 32.42 5.34 -11.87
C GLY A 158 32.51 4.39 -13.07
N THR A 159 33.13 4.84 -14.16
CA THR A 159 33.33 4.03 -15.37
C THR A 159 34.48 3.03 -15.18
N GLY A 160 34.19 1.73 -15.25
CA GLY A 160 35.22 0.68 -15.27
C GLY A 160 34.64 -0.71 -15.45
N GLN A 161 34.83 -1.32 -16.63
CA GLN A 161 34.43 -2.71 -16.87
C GLN A 161 35.34 -3.68 -16.11
N ALA A 162 34.75 -4.57 -15.31
CA ALA A 162 35.42 -5.73 -14.75
C ALA A 162 34.77 -7.01 -15.31
N SER A 163 35.36 -7.56 -16.37
CA SER A 163 34.86 -8.79 -17.00
C SER A 163 35.18 -10.01 -16.13
N LEU A 164 34.16 -10.82 -15.81
CA LEU A 164 34.32 -12.13 -15.17
C LEU A 164 34.77 -13.17 -16.20
N GLN A 165 36.05 -13.13 -16.56
CA GLN A 165 36.63 -14.02 -17.57
C GLN A 165 37.08 -15.35 -16.94
N THR A 166 36.20 -16.36 -16.98
CA THR A 166 36.51 -17.73 -16.53
C THR A 166 37.55 -18.39 -17.45
N GLY A 167 38.74 -18.68 -16.91
CA GLY A 167 39.78 -19.39 -17.64
C GLY A 167 39.43 -20.86 -17.91
N ARG A 168 39.79 -21.36 -19.10
CA ARG A 168 39.77 -22.80 -19.44
C ARG A 168 41.08 -23.13 -20.14
N GLU A 169 41.71 -24.23 -19.76
CA GLU A 169 43.09 -24.54 -20.14
C GLU A 169 43.21 -25.04 -21.59
N SER A 170 44.20 -24.52 -22.32
CA SER A 170 44.88 -25.21 -23.41
C SER A 170 46.33 -24.69 -23.52
N GLY A 171 47.29 -25.59 -23.80
CA GLY A 171 48.72 -25.28 -23.71
C GLY A 171 49.34 -24.81 -25.04
N GLY A 172 50.43 -24.03 -24.96
CA GLY A 172 51.16 -23.55 -26.14
C GLY A 172 52.43 -22.75 -25.81
N SER A 173 53.56 -23.43 -25.82
CA SER A 173 54.94 -22.95 -25.59
C SER A 173 55.33 -21.55 -26.15
N GLY A 174 56.11 -20.77 -25.38
CA GLY A 174 57.10 -19.84 -25.96
C GLY A 174 57.50 -18.58 -25.17
N GLY A 175 58.82 -18.38 -24.98
CA GLY A 175 59.43 -17.05 -25.25
C GLY A 175 59.58 -15.99 -24.14
N GLY A 176 60.39 -16.27 -23.11
CA GLY A 176 61.45 -15.40 -22.52
C GLY A 176 61.34 -13.86 -22.31
N SER A 177 61.97 -13.41 -21.22
CA SER A 177 62.33 -12.01 -20.84
C SER A 177 61.18 -11.05 -20.43
N GLY A 178 61.40 -10.04 -19.57
CA GLY A 178 62.58 -9.70 -18.74
C GLY A 178 62.51 -8.28 -18.13
N SER A 179 63.21 -8.03 -17.02
CA SER A 179 63.30 -6.75 -16.25
C SER A 179 62.02 -6.35 -15.48
N ARG A 180 62.06 -6.00 -14.16
CA ARG A 180 62.70 -4.86 -13.46
C ARG A 180 62.18 -3.50 -13.97
N GLY A 181 61.53 -2.61 -13.20
CA GLY A 181 61.14 -2.62 -11.77
C GLY A 181 61.97 -1.65 -10.91
N HIS A 182 61.35 -0.56 -10.41
CA HIS A 182 61.98 0.42 -9.50
C HIS A 182 60.96 1.08 -8.52
N ARG A 183 61.47 1.56 -7.38
CA ARG A 183 60.75 2.39 -6.38
C ARG A 183 61.52 3.70 -6.14
N SER A 184 60.80 4.82 -5.96
CA SER A 184 61.26 6.05 -5.29
C SER A 184 60.05 6.97 -5.00
N GLY A 185 60.10 7.93 -4.07
CA GLY A 185 61.19 8.19 -3.12
C GLY A 185 61.15 9.50 -2.31
N GLY A 186 60.00 9.96 -1.82
CA GLY A 186 59.90 11.05 -0.81
C GLY A 186 60.07 12.50 -1.31
N GLY A 187 59.90 13.47 -0.40
CA GLY A 187 60.13 14.91 -0.64
C GLY A 187 59.12 15.83 0.06
N SER A 188 59.55 16.55 1.11
CA SER A 188 58.71 17.50 1.88
C SER A 188 59.27 18.93 1.80
N GLY A 189 58.41 19.95 1.83
CA GLY A 189 58.80 21.38 1.91
C GLY A 189 57.60 22.28 2.24
N GLY A 190 57.81 23.48 2.79
CA GLY A 190 56.72 24.38 3.19
C GLY A 190 57.12 25.74 3.79
N GLY A 191 56.12 26.45 4.35
CA GLY A 191 56.18 27.86 4.79
C GLY A 191 55.62 28.82 3.72
N SER A 192 55.19 30.06 4.00
CA SER A 192 54.87 30.77 5.25
C SER A 192 54.05 32.05 4.90
N GLY A 193 53.36 32.80 5.78
CA GLY A 193 53.09 32.66 7.22
C GLY A 193 53.12 34.01 7.94
N SER A 194 51.98 34.67 8.19
CA SER A 194 51.92 35.99 8.88
C SER A 194 50.64 36.23 9.72
N ARG A 195 50.65 37.27 10.58
CA ARG A 195 49.66 37.52 11.63
C ARG A 195 49.26 39.00 11.72
N GLY A 196 48.00 39.26 12.12
CA GLY A 196 47.52 40.55 12.63
C GLY A 196 46.74 40.38 13.94
N HIS A 197 46.74 41.38 14.82
CA HIS A 197 46.07 41.38 16.13
C HIS A 197 45.58 42.79 16.49
N ARG A 198 44.40 42.91 17.09
CA ARG A 198 44.03 43.94 18.10
C ARG A 198 42.73 43.57 18.82
N SER A 199 42.44 44.23 19.94
CA SER A 199 41.34 43.89 20.86
C SER A 199 40.99 45.04 21.82
N GLY A 200 39.70 45.18 22.17
CA GLY A 200 39.14 46.15 23.12
C GLY A 200 37.90 46.86 22.55
N GLY A 201 36.90 47.30 23.33
CA GLY A 201 36.68 47.07 24.77
C GLY A 201 35.66 48.05 25.38
N GLY A 202 34.63 47.54 26.09
CA GLY A 202 33.60 48.33 26.79
C GLY A 202 32.52 48.95 25.87
N SER A 203 31.43 49.58 26.38
CA SER A 203 30.82 49.58 27.72
C SER A 203 29.44 50.28 27.69
N GLY A 204 28.42 49.73 28.38
CA GLY A 204 27.12 50.39 28.62
C GLY A 204 26.12 50.37 27.43
N GLY A 205 24.82 50.65 27.63
CA GLY A 205 24.11 50.81 28.91
C GLY A 205 22.63 51.27 28.78
N GLY A 206 21.79 50.87 29.73
CA GLY A 206 20.42 51.36 29.99
C GLY A 206 19.28 50.80 29.12
N SER A 207 17.98 51.03 29.41
CA SER A 207 17.25 51.03 30.71
C SER A 207 15.79 51.48 30.54
N GLY A 208 14.80 50.70 31.01
CA GLY A 208 13.39 51.13 31.16
C GLY A 208 12.55 51.16 29.87
N SER A 209 11.21 51.26 29.92
CA SER A 209 10.32 51.21 31.09
C SER A 209 8.86 50.84 30.74
N ARG A 210 8.31 49.91 31.53
CA ARG A 210 6.94 49.84 32.12
C ARG A 210 5.76 50.61 31.50
N GLY A 211 4.65 49.88 31.32
CA GLY A 211 3.26 50.38 31.36
C GLY A 211 2.28 49.47 30.60
N GLY A 212 1.06 49.15 31.04
CA GLY A 212 0.40 49.42 32.34
C GLY A 212 -1.11 49.70 32.18
N SER A 213 -1.97 49.05 32.98
CA SER A 213 -3.46 49.02 32.87
C SER A 213 -3.95 48.22 31.63
N SER A 214 -4.93 47.32 31.65
CA SER A 214 -6.12 47.02 32.49
C SER A 214 -7.42 47.76 32.12
N GLY A 215 -8.50 46.97 31.99
CA GLY A 215 -9.89 47.38 31.73
C GLY A 215 -10.80 46.14 31.82
N GLN A 216 -11.98 46.26 32.44
CA GLN A 216 -12.74 45.12 32.98
C GLN A 216 -14.26 45.40 33.09
N ALA A 217 -15.10 44.58 32.44
CA ALA A 217 -16.53 44.33 32.69
C ALA A 217 -16.94 43.07 31.89
N GLN A 218 -17.76 42.09 32.33
CA GLN A 218 -19.03 42.04 33.10
C GLN A 218 -20.29 42.41 32.30
N ALA A 219 -21.46 41.75 32.43
CA ALA A 219 -21.82 40.45 33.07
C ALA A 219 -23.30 40.05 32.75
N SER A 220 -23.79 38.95 33.38
CA SER A 220 -25.19 38.46 33.51
C SER A 220 -25.80 37.67 32.33
N GLY A 221 -26.67 36.65 32.54
CA GLY A 221 -27.14 35.99 33.78
C GLY A 221 -27.65 34.55 33.49
N GLN A 222 -27.46 33.56 34.39
CA GLN A 222 -28.46 32.99 35.34
C GLN A 222 -29.66 32.26 34.68
N SER A 223 -30.19 31.12 35.17
CA SER A 223 -30.13 30.40 36.48
C SER A 223 -30.36 28.87 36.30
N GLY A 224 -30.20 27.94 37.26
CA GLY A 224 -29.66 27.97 38.63
C GLY A 224 -30.25 26.87 39.56
N SER A 225 -29.52 26.48 40.63
CA SER A 225 -29.96 25.66 41.81
C SER A 225 -30.25 24.13 41.60
N THR A 226 -30.07 23.19 42.56
CA THR A 226 -29.40 23.13 43.89
C THR A 226 -29.28 21.67 44.44
N LYS A 227 -28.24 21.37 45.25
CA LYS A 227 -28.22 20.45 46.43
C LYS A 227 -28.58 18.95 46.27
N GLU A 228 -28.30 18.02 47.20
CA GLU A 228 -27.16 17.76 48.13
C GLU A 228 -27.27 16.29 48.67
N GLN A 229 -26.21 15.71 49.24
CA GLN A 229 -26.17 14.58 50.21
C GLN A 229 -26.81 13.18 49.90
N ALA A 230 -25.92 12.19 49.73
CA ALA A 230 -25.69 11.01 50.61
C ALA A 230 -26.70 9.83 50.83
N SER A 231 -26.06 8.66 51.06
CA SER A 231 -26.44 7.51 51.94
C SER A 231 -27.57 6.51 51.60
N THR A 232 -27.13 5.34 51.12
CA THR A 232 -27.40 3.96 51.66
C THR A 232 -28.67 3.59 52.45
N SER A 233 -29.46 2.67 51.89
CA SER A 233 -30.06 1.48 52.55
C SER A 233 -30.35 0.41 51.44
N ARG A 234 -30.29 -0.93 51.60
CA ARG A 234 -30.96 -1.84 52.56
C ARG A 234 -32.51 -1.70 52.45
N GLU A 235 -33.34 -2.74 52.32
CA GLU A 235 -33.34 -4.18 52.70
C GLU A 235 -34.14 -5.05 51.67
N THR A 236 -34.44 -6.38 51.76
CA THR A 236 -34.20 -7.46 52.77
C THR A 236 -34.18 -8.88 52.13
N THR A 237 -33.76 -9.85 52.92
CA THR A 237 -33.68 -11.32 52.76
C THR A 237 -34.98 -12.11 52.47
N GLU A 238 -34.83 -13.28 51.81
CA GLU A 238 -35.12 -14.64 52.36
C GLU A 238 -33.94 -15.56 51.94
N HIS A 239 -33.29 -16.43 52.72
CA HIS A 239 -33.67 -17.56 53.61
C HIS A 239 -34.19 -18.83 52.89
N ALA A 240 -33.80 -20.07 53.25
CA ALA A 240 -32.64 -20.59 54.00
C ALA A 240 -32.52 -22.15 53.90
N GLY A 241 -31.30 -22.71 54.00
CA GLY A 241 -31.02 -24.15 54.20
C GLY A 241 -29.61 -24.53 53.68
N ARG A 242 -28.60 -24.97 54.47
CA ARG A 242 -28.48 -26.11 55.42
C ARG A 242 -28.77 -27.48 54.75
N GLY A 243 -27.85 -28.44 54.67
CA GLY A 243 -26.41 -28.46 55.02
C GLY A 243 -25.87 -29.89 55.24
N HIS A 244 -24.56 -30.02 55.55
CA HIS A 244 -23.81 -31.28 55.82
C HIS A 244 -23.59 -32.24 54.63
N GLY A 245 -22.45 -32.95 54.62
CA GLY A 245 -22.12 -34.02 53.66
C GLY A 245 -20.62 -34.36 53.65
N ILE A 246 -20.27 -35.60 54.01
CA ILE A 246 -18.89 -36.10 54.17
C ILE A 246 -18.41 -36.83 52.91
N GLY A 247 -17.16 -36.58 52.50
CA GLY A 247 -16.15 -37.61 52.15
C GLY A 247 -16.21 -38.39 50.83
N ASP A 248 -15.02 -38.54 50.24
CA ASP A 248 -14.53 -39.57 49.30
C ASP A 248 -15.25 -39.84 47.95
N GLY A 249 -14.46 -39.84 46.87
CA GLY A 249 -14.98 -40.04 45.50
C GLY A 249 -13.95 -40.09 44.34
N ASN A 250 -12.69 -40.41 44.62
CA ASN A 250 -11.56 -40.69 43.71
C ASN A 250 -11.86 -40.88 42.19
N GLN A 251 -11.20 -40.09 41.33
CA GLN A 251 -10.66 -40.54 40.03
C GLN A 251 -9.28 -39.90 39.72
N ASN A 252 -8.45 -40.60 38.95
CA ASN A 252 -7.00 -40.36 38.84
C ASN A 252 -6.55 -39.59 37.58
N VAL A 253 -5.37 -38.98 37.69
CA VAL A 253 -4.57 -38.39 36.59
C VAL A 253 -3.24 -39.15 36.45
N PRO A 254 -2.70 -39.32 35.22
CA PRO A 254 -1.26 -39.50 35.03
C PRO A 254 -0.60 -38.36 34.22
N LYS A 255 0.68 -38.10 34.51
CA LYS A 255 1.62 -37.29 33.72
C LYS A 255 2.92 -38.10 33.44
N PRO A 256 3.83 -37.67 32.55
CA PRO A 256 4.69 -38.58 31.76
C PRO A 256 6.17 -38.69 32.21
N ASN A 257 7.02 -39.22 31.30
CA ASN A 257 8.51 -39.36 31.28
C ASN A 257 9.14 -40.57 31.99
N PRO A 258 10.38 -41.01 31.61
CA PRO A 258 11.04 -41.01 30.27
C PRO A 258 11.81 -42.35 29.98
N GLU A 259 12.56 -42.47 28.85
CA GLU A 259 13.95 -43.05 28.72
C GLU A 259 14.37 -43.48 27.28
N THR A 260 15.68 -43.79 27.09
CA THR A 260 16.41 -44.25 25.87
C THR A 260 17.73 -44.93 26.32
N PRO A 261 18.47 -45.82 25.57
CA PRO A 261 18.98 -45.60 24.19
C PRO A 261 19.28 -46.82 23.24
N GLY A 262 19.60 -46.56 21.94
CA GLY A 262 20.10 -47.49 20.88
C GLY A 262 20.03 -46.83 19.46
N ARG A 263 20.78 -47.09 18.36
CA ARG A 263 21.84 -48.04 17.89
C ARG A 263 21.38 -49.47 17.48
N VAL A 264 21.88 -50.15 16.41
CA VAL A 264 23.12 -50.05 15.57
C VAL A 264 22.90 -50.37 14.04
N ASP A 265 23.69 -49.73 13.16
CA ASP A 265 24.12 -49.93 11.74
C ASP A 265 23.44 -50.85 10.66
N SER A 266 23.61 -50.43 9.39
CA SER A 266 23.82 -51.20 8.13
C SER A 266 22.67 -51.74 7.22
N GLN A 267 23.00 -51.80 5.91
CA GLN A 267 22.30 -52.46 4.78
C GLN A 267 22.86 -53.92 4.59
N PRO A 268 22.61 -54.73 3.50
CA PRO A 268 21.75 -54.56 2.30
C PRO A 268 20.98 -55.81 1.73
N THR A 269 20.08 -55.56 0.76
CA THR A 269 19.73 -56.38 -0.46
C THR A 269 19.05 -57.78 -0.42
N GLU A 270 18.56 -58.18 -1.62
CA GLU A 270 18.10 -59.51 -2.10
C GLU A 270 16.65 -59.94 -1.72
N HIS A 271 15.68 -60.09 -2.66
CA HIS A 271 15.46 -61.13 -3.71
C HIS A 271 14.65 -62.35 -3.21
N GLN A 272 13.82 -63.08 -3.97
CA GLN A 272 13.22 -62.93 -5.32
C GLN A 272 12.00 -63.90 -5.44
N ASN A 273 11.10 -63.69 -6.41
CA ASN A 273 10.31 -64.70 -7.19
C ASN A 273 9.06 -64.03 -7.81
N GLY A 274 8.66 -64.29 -9.07
CA GLY A 274 9.34 -65.03 -10.14
C GLY A 274 8.48 -65.07 -11.42
N THR A 275 9.09 -64.84 -12.60
CA THR A 275 8.42 -64.83 -13.92
C THR A 275 8.50 -66.20 -14.59
N PRO A 276 7.60 -66.50 -15.57
CA PRO A 276 8.08 -66.61 -16.96
C PRO A 276 7.08 -65.98 -17.97
N SER A 277 7.43 -65.19 -18.99
CA SER A 277 8.51 -65.17 -20.00
C SER A 277 7.92 -65.43 -21.39
N GLY A 278 7.82 -64.39 -22.22
CA GLY A 278 7.46 -64.44 -23.64
C GLY A 278 8.26 -63.40 -24.43
N ARG A 279 8.78 -63.75 -25.61
CA ARG A 279 9.77 -62.97 -26.40
C ARG A 279 9.13 -61.71 -27.05
N ASN A 280 9.81 -60.56 -27.21
CA ASN A 280 11.07 -60.24 -27.95
C ASN A 280 10.92 -60.43 -29.50
N GLN A 281 11.39 -59.54 -30.40
CA GLN A 281 12.20 -58.30 -30.26
C GLN A 281 12.22 -57.46 -31.58
N ASN A 282 12.90 -56.28 -31.57
CA ASN A 282 13.37 -55.47 -32.72
C ASN A 282 12.30 -54.66 -33.53
N GLU A 283 12.55 -53.50 -34.15
CA GLU A 283 13.79 -52.67 -34.29
C GLU A 283 13.53 -51.16 -34.57
N ILE A 284 14.51 -50.31 -34.21
CA ILE A 284 14.94 -48.97 -34.70
C ILE A 284 14.01 -48.10 -35.60
N GLY A 285 13.88 -46.79 -35.29
CA GLY A 285 13.46 -45.76 -36.26
C GLY A 285 13.45 -44.29 -35.76
N ASN A 286 14.07 -43.37 -36.50
CA ASN A 286 14.04 -41.91 -36.29
C ASN A 286 12.86 -41.24 -37.04
N SER A 287 12.36 -40.10 -36.54
CA SER A 287 12.13 -38.85 -37.33
C SER A 287 11.48 -37.74 -36.48
N ALA A 288 11.26 -36.56 -37.07
CA ALA A 288 10.80 -35.34 -36.40
C ALA A 288 9.76 -34.58 -37.24
N SER A 289 9.31 -33.43 -36.72
CA SER A 289 8.49 -32.38 -37.34
C SER A 289 6.95 -32.60 -37.45
N SER A 290 6.24 -31.53 -37.06
CA SER A 290 4.87 -31.08 -37.42
C SER A 290 4.08 -31.91 -38.46
N SER A 291 2.76 -32.11 -38.31
CA SER A 291 1.80 -31.00 -38.52
C SER A 291 0.31 -31.34 -38.24
N ASN A 292 -0.48 -30.28 -38.07
CA ASN A 292 -1.90 -30.08 -38.45
C ASN A 292 -3.05 -30.83 -37.76
N ALA A 293 -4.10 -30.05 -37.50
CA ALA A 293 -5.48 -30.49 -37.31
C ALA A 293 -6.19 -30.75 -38.66
N GLU A 294 -7.47 -31.08 -38.62
CA GLU A 294 -8.19 -31.79 -39.69
C GLU A 294 -8.62 -30.92 -40.90
N ARG A 295 -9.02 -31.61 -41.98
CA ARG A 295 -9.52 -31.03 -43.24
C ARG A 295 -11.02 -31.30 -43.43
N GLN A 296 -11.69 -30.45 -44.21
CA GLN A 296 -12.45 -30.74 -45.45
C GLN A 296 -13.23 -29.45 -45.85
N GLN A 297 -13.46 -29.07 -47.11
CA GLN A 297 -13.15 -29.69 -48.41
C GLN A 297 -12.78 -28.62 -49.49
N THR A 298 -12.41 -29.07 -50.70
CA THR A 298 -11.92 -28.30 -51.87
C THR A 298 -13.07 -27.58 -52.65
N GLN A 299 -12.88 -26.68 -53.63
CA GLN A 299 -12.08 -26.77 -54.87
C GLN A 299 -11.65 -25.42 -55.52
N ASP A 300 -10.74 -25.58 -56.50
CA ASP A 300 -10.10 -24.65 -57.48
C ASP A 300 -11.08 -23.92 -58.47
N HIS A 301 -10.68 -23.00 -59.38
CA HIS A 301 -9.39 -22.74 -60.08
C HIS A 301 -9.28 -21.30 -60.66
N GLY A 302 -8.06 -20.73 -60.73
CA GLY A 302 -7.50 -20.07 -61.95
C GLY A 302 -7.74 -18.58 -62.32
N GLY A 303 -6.63 -17.81 -62.47
CA GLY A 303 -6.30 -17.19 -63.78
C GLY A 303 -6.25 -15.65 -64.00
N ALA A 304 -5.08 -15.03 -63.75
CA ALA A 304 -4.36 -14.04 -64.60
C ALA A 304 -4.86 -12.59 -64.94
N GLU A 305 -3.92 -11.63 -64.75
CA GLU A 305 -3.62 -10.36 -65.50
C GLU A 305 -4.66 -9.20 -65.64
N GLY A 306 -4.22 -7.92 -65.55
CA GLY A 306 -5.16 -6.77 -65.61
C GLY A 306 -4.71 -5.28 -65.64
N GLN A 307 -3.42 -4.92 -65.53
CA GLN A 307 -2.88 -3.53 -65.76
C GLN A 307 -3.29 -2.38 -64.79
N ASN A 308 -2.67 -1.21 -64.97
CA ASN A 308 -2.64 0.02 -64.14
C ASN A 308 -2.93 1.24 -65.06
N PRO A 309 -3.43 2.42 -64.58
CA PRO A 309 -2.49 3.51 -64.28
C PRO A 309 -2.92 4.55 -63.20
N SER A 310 -2.09 4.65 -62.14
CA SER A 310 -1.30 5.83 -61.72
C SER A 310 -1.87 7.28 -61.67
N HIS A 311 -1.36 8.02 -60.67
CA HIS A 311 -1.40 9.49 -60.42
C HIS A 311 -2.73 10.09 -59.89
N GLY A 312 -2.69 11.09 -59.01
CA GLY A 312 -1.53 11.71 -58.32
C GLY A 312 -1.97 12.90 -57.44
N GLY A 313 -1.28 13.15 -56.33
CA GLY A 313 -1.66 14.19 -55.36
C GLY A 313 -0.70 15.38 -55.27
N ALA A 314 -1.18 16.48 -54.67
CA ALA A 314 -0.39 17.61 -54.18
C ALA A 314 -1.17 18.40 -53.09
N GLU A 315 -0.44 19.17 -52.29
CA GLU A 315 -0.93 19.90 -51.10
C GLU A 315 -1.40 21.33 -51.44
N GLY A 316 -2.07 22.03 -50.50
CA GLY A 316 -1.88 23.50 -50.40
C GLY A 316 -3.03 24.42 -49.93
N GLN A 317 -3.04 24.72 -48.62
CA GLN A 317 -3.30 26.05 -48.01
C GLN A 317 -4.73 26.65 -47.91
N ASP A 318 -4.91 27.42 -46.83
CA ASP A 318 -6.08 28.22 -46.37
C ASP A 318 -5.79 29.74 -46.60
N PRO A 319 -6.80 30.62 -46.77
CA PRO A 319 -7.11 31.54 -45.66
C PRO A 319 -8.59 31.98 -45.52
N SER A 320 -9.18 31.68 -44.35
CA SER A 320 -9.93 32.53 -43.37
C SER A 320 -10.73 33.81 -43.76
N HIS A 321 -11.62 34.20 -42.81
CA HIS A 321 -12.38 35.47 -42.65
C HIS A 321 -13.73 35.67 -43.41
N SER A 322 -14.75 36.37 -42.88
CA SER A 322 -15.27 36.51 -41.48
C SER A 322 -16.56 37.37 -41.41
N GLY A 323 -17.58 36.93 -40.65
CA GLY A 323 -18.69 37.77 -40.13
C GLY A 323 -19.77 38.23 -41.14
N ALA A 324 -20.86 38.91 -40.73
CA ALA A 324 -21.50 39.04 -39.41
C ALA A 324 -22.90 39.71 -39.57
N GLU A 325 -23.86 39.41 -38.68
CA GLU A 325 -25.18 40.08 -38.48
C GLU A 325 -26.18 40.05 -39.68
N GLY A 326 -27.50 40.07 -39.49
CA GLY A 326 -28.33 40.00 -38.28
C GLY A 326 -29.83 40.25 -38.56
N GLN A 327 -30.63 40.30 -37.48
CA GLN A 327 -32.02 40.81 -37.39
C GLN A 327 -33.21 39.95 -37.93
N ASN A 328 -34.24 39.88 -37.09
CA ASN A 328 -35.62 39.42 -37.34
C ASN A 328 -36.54 40.59 -36.92
N PRO A 329 -37.63 40.94 -37.64
CA PRO A 329 -38.95 40.72 -37.04
C PRO A 329 -40.14 40.49 -38.01
N ASN A 330 -40.78 39.32 -37.88
CA ASN A 330 -42.20 39.12 -37.52
C ASN A 330 -43.40 39.57 -38.43
N HIS A 331 -44.49 38.78 -38.34
CA HIS A 331 -45.95 39.03 -38.59
C HIS A 331 -46.62 38.97 -40.00
N ASN A 332 -47.54 37.98 -40.09
CA ASN A 332 -48.96 38.02 -40.52
C ASN A 332 -49.42 37.97 -42.01
N GLY A 333 -50.54 37.24 -42.22
CA GLY A 333 -51.32 37.12 -43.47
C GLY A 333 -51.16 35.74 -44.15
N ALA A 334 -51.96 34.68 -43.94
CA ALA A 334 -53.41 34.47 -43.82
C ALA A 334 -54.11 34.16 -45.17
N GLU A 335 -54.94 33.09 -45.17
CA GLU A 335 -55.72 32.52 -46.30
C GLU A 335 -54.89 31.90 -47.45
N GLY A 336 -55.19 30.70 -47.97
CA GLY A 336 -56.21 29.71 -47.59
C GLY A 336 -56.20 28.46 -48.52
N GLN A 337 -57.27 27.67 -48.46
CA GLN A 337 -57.57 26.44 -49.26
C GLN A 337 -56.91 25.12 -48.81
N ASN A 338 -57.77 24.21 -48.33
CA ASN A 338 -57.60 22.76 -48.28
C ASN A 338 -58.66 22.18 -49.25
N PRO A 339 -58.38 21.15 -50.06
CA PRO A 339 -58.94 19.84 -49.71
C PRO A 339 -58.10 18.62 -50.13
N SER A 340 -57.97 17.62 -49.26
CA SER A 340 -58.54 16.27 -49.47
C SER A 340 -58.22 15.34 -48.29
N HIS A 341 -59.10 14.38 -48.00
CA HIS A 341 -58.78 13.28 -47.09
C HIS A 341 -57.73 12.33 -47.70
N GLY A 342 -56.73 11.99 -46.89
CA GLY A 342 -56.04 10.70 -46.92
C GLY A 342 -55.97 10.20 -45.48
N GLY A 343 -56.77 9.19 -45.14
CA GLY A 343 -56.78 8.62 -43.79
C GLY A 343 -55.55 7.74 -43.57
N ALA A 344 -54.68 8.13 -42.66
CA ALA A 344 -53.65 7.29 -42.07
C ALA A 344 -53.84 7.27 -40.55
N GLU A 345 -53.52 6.15 -39.91
CA GLU A 345 -53.86 5.90 -38.51
C GLU A 345 -52.90 6.66 -37.58
N GLU A 346 -53.41 7.66 -36.83
CA GLU A 346 -52.70 8.31 -35.72
C GLU A 346 -52.61 7.37 -34.51
N GLY A 347 -51.84 6.29 -34.68
CA GLY A 347 -51.66 5.25 -33.68
C GLY A 347 -50.70 5.63 -32.56
N ASN A 348 -51.14 6.47 -31.62
CA ASN A 348 -50.67 6.58 -30.21
C ASN A 348 -49.13 6.70 -29.94
N GLN A 349 -48.33 7.07 -30.93
CA GLN A 349 -46.85 7.18 -30.81
C GLN A 349 -46.35 8.61 -30.55
N GLY A 350 -47.19 9.63 -30.74
CA GLY A 350 -46.84 11.03 -30.47
C GLY A 350 -46.79 11.34 -28.98
N GLU A 351 -47.90 11.12 -28.26
CA GLU A 351 -47.99 11.41 -26.82
C GLU A 351 -46.96 10.62 -26.01
N THR A 352 -46.78 9.33 -26.32
CA THR A 352 -45.78 8.48 -25.66
C THR A 352 -44.33 8.91 -25.98
N GLY A 353 -44.06 9.47 -27.16
CA GLY A 353 -42.74 10.05 -27.48
C GLY A 353 -42.45 11.31 -26.66
N GLU A 354 -43.42 12.24 -26.59
CA GLU A 354 -43.28 13.46 -25.80
C GLU A 354 -43.25 13.21 -24.28
N GLU A 355 -44.03 12.25 -23.78
CA GLU A 355 -44.07 11.90 -22.35
C GLU A 355 -42.72 11.32 -21.89
N ASN A 356 -42.16 10.36 -22.63
CA ASN A 356 -40.81 9.82 -22.36
C ASN A 356 -39.72 10.92 -22.43
N HIS A 357 -39.84 11.87 -23.36
CA HIS A 357 -38.89 13.00 -23.46
C HIS A 357 -38.95 13.89 -22.20
N ARG A 358 -40.17 14.26 -21.77
CA ARG A 358 -40.39 15.10 -20.59
C ARG A 358 -39.98 14.40 -19.28
N GLU A 359 -40.20 13.09 -19.18
CA GLU A 359 -39.70 12.30 -18.04
C GLU A 359 -38.16 12.31 -18.00
N ARG A 360 -37.50 12.14 -19.15
CA ARG A 360 -36.03 12.18 -19.23
C ARG A 360 -35.47 13.56 -18.88
N GLU A 361 -36.06 14.64 -19.41
CA GLU A 361 -35.73 16.02 -19.03
C GLU A 361 -35.88 16.24 -17.51
N GLU A 362 -36.90 15.66 -16.87
CA GLU A 362 -37.06 15.79 -15.42
C GLU A 362 -36.04 14.99 -14.62
N GLN A 363 -35.62 13.81 -15.11
CA GLN A 363 -34.56 13.00 -14.51
C GLN A 363 -33.20 13.71 -14.60
N GLU A 364 -32.87 14.28 -15.77
CA GLU A 364 -31.64 15.05 -15.99
C GLU A 364 -31.60 16.32 -15.14
N ARG A 365 -32.71 17.07 -15.09
CA ARG A 365 -32.86 18.25 -14.21
C ARG A 365 -32.73 17.89 -12.72
N LYS A 366 -33.25 16.75 -12.29
CA LYS A 366 -33.07 16.23 -10.91
C LYS A 366 -31.62 15.85 -10.65
N ALA A 367 -30.98 15.12 -11.57
CA ALA A 367 -29.58 14.73 -11.47
C ALA A 367 -28.64 15.95 -11.36
N GLU A 368 -28.88 17.00 -12.14
CA GLU A 368 -28.07 18.21 -12.10
C GLU A 368 -28.21 18.96 -10.78
N ALA A 369 -29.44 19.06 -10.23
CA ALA A 369 -29.65 19.61 -8.90
C ALA A 369 -28.98 18.80 -7.77
N ILE A 370 -28.75 17.49 -7.96
CA ILE A 370 -27.93 16.68 -7.04
C ILE A 370 -26.43 16.96 -7.25
N LYS A 371 -25.96 17.13 -8.48
CA LYS A 371 -24.58 17.51 -8.79
C LYS A 371 -24.22 18.89 -8.24
N GLU A 372 -25.03 19.92 -8.50
CA GLU A 372 -24.86 21.26 -7.93
C GLU A 372 -24.81 21.24 -6.39
N LYS A 373 -25.60 20.38 -5.74
CA LYS A 373 -25.63 20.21 -4.29
C LYS A 373 -24.41 19.50 -3.71
N LEU A 374 -23.79 18.60 -4.46
CA LEU A 374 -22.61 17.83 -4.04
C LEU A 374 -21.29 18.56 -4.34
N THR A 375 -21.28 19.45 -5.34
CA THR A 375 -20.16 20.33 -5.66
C THR A 375 -20.04 21.43 -4.60
N THR A 376 -18.82 21.68 -4.13
CA THR A 376 -18.51 22.65 -3.06
C THR A 376 -17.22 23.41 -3.38
N GLU A 377 -16.94 24.49 -2.64
CA GLU A 377 -15.66 25.23 -2.79
C GLU A 377 -14.46 24.38 -2.34
N GLU A 378 -14.65 23.52 -1.34
CA GLU A 378 -13.61 22.62 -0.84
C GLU A 378 -13.44 21.33 -1.65
N ASN A 379 -14.48 20.85 -2.34
CA ASN A 379 -14.41 19.70 -3.25
C ASN A 379 -15.43 19.79 -4.40
N ASP A 380 -14.91 19.80 -5.62
CA ASP A 380 -15.60 19.89 -6.91
C ASP A 380 -15.56 18.58 -7.70
N ASN A 381 -15.01 17.50 -7.14
CA ASN A 381 -14.81 16.21 -7.81
C ASN A 381 -16.12 15.39 -7.90
N VAL A 382 -17.08 15.90 -8.68
CA VAL A 382 -18.43 15.35 -8.82
C VAL A 382 -18.69 14.91 -10.27
N VAL A 383 -19.03 13.63 -10.43
CA VAL A 383 -19.23 13.00 -11.76
C VAL A 383 -20.64 12.43 -11.83
N GLN A 384 -21.32 12.64 -12.96
CA GLN A 384 -22.55 11.92 -13.31
C GLN A 384 -22.25 10.79 -14.29
N TYR A 385 -23.02 9.71 -14.21
CA TYR A 385 -23.02 8.66 -15.24
C TYR A 385 -24.40 7.99 -15.32
N GLU A 386 -24.65 7.30 -16.42
CA GLU A 386 -25.86 6.51 -16.66
C GLU A 386 -25.56 5.02 -16.46
N THR A 387 -26.43 4.31 -15.75
CA THR A 387 -26.33 2.86 -15.54
C THR A 387 -26.81 2.09 -16.77
N LYS A 388 -26.50 0.79 -16.84
CA LYS A 388 -27.10 -0.16 -17.81
C LYS A 388 -28.64 -0.25 -17.72
N SER A 389 -29.25 0.30 -16.65
CA SER A 389 -30.71 0.41 -16.45
C SER A 389 -31.29 1.75 -16.90
N GLY A 390 -30.48 2.68 -17.44
CA GLY A 390 -30.92 4.03 -17.82
C GLY A 390 -31.08 5.00 -16.65
N GLU A 391 -30.63 4.63 -15.45
CA GLU A 391 -30.71 5.48 -14.27
C GLU A 391 -29.50 6.42 -14.21
N ILE A 392 -29.74 7.72 -14.07
CA ILE A 392 -28.66 8.67 -13.80
C ILE A 392 -28.22 8.56 -12.33
N ARG A 393 -26.92 8.48 -12.13
CA ARG A 393 -26.25 8.48 -10.81
C ARG A 393 -25.26 9.63 -10.74
N THR A 394 -25.11 10.20 -9.54
CA THR A 394 -24.11 11.24 -9.25
C THR A 394 -23.16 10.73 -8.17
N ILE A 395 -21.85 10.80 -8.42
CA ILE A 395 -20.80 10.38 -7.49
C ILE A 395 -20.09 11.62 -6.98
N LEU A 396 -19.96 11.73 -5.65
CA LEU A 396 -19.00 12.63 -5.01
C LEU A 396 -17.74 11.82 -4.69
N TRP A 397 -16.64 12.14 -5.37
CA TRP A 397 -15.33 11.53 -5.16
C TRP A 397 -14.51 12.34 -4.14
N ALA A 398 -13.47 11.72 -3.57
CA ALA A 398 -12.51 12.41 -2.72
C ALA A 398 -11.77 13.52 -3.50
N LYS A 399 -11.42 14.61 -2.82
CA LYS A 399 -10.78 15.77 -3.44
C LYS A 399 -9.50 15.38 -4.18
N GLY A 400 -9.41 15.77 -5.45
CA GLY A 400 -8.19 15.69 -6.25
C GLY A 400 -7.78 14.29 -6.72
N ILE A 401 -8.66 13.28 -6.65
CA ILE A 401 -8.39 11.96 -7.26
C ILE A 401 -8.85 11.93 -8.72
N GLN A 402 -8.09 11.25 -9.58
CA GLN A 402 -8.53 10.85 -10.92
C GLN A 402 -9.25 9.51 -10.80
N ALA A 403 -10.56 9.57 -10.54
CA ALA A 403 -11.38 8.38 -10.35
C ALA A 403 -11.50 7.54 -11.64
N PRO A 404 -11.74 6.21 -11.54
CA PRO A 404 -11.96 5.37 -12.70
C PRO A 404 -13.20 5.78 -13.51
N THR A 405 -13.16 5.55 -14.81
CA THR A 405 -14.22 5.88 -15.77
C THR A 405 -15.49 5.08 -15.48
N MET A 406 -16.64 5.74 -15.57
CA MET A 406 -17.96 5.17 -15.24
C MET A 406 -18.83 4.96 -16.49
N GLY A 407 -19.88 4.14 -16.37
CA GLY A 407 -20.81 3.81 -17.46
C GLY A 407 -20.54 2.44 -18.11
N GLU A 408 -21.28 2.12 -19.17
CA GLU A 408 -21.22 0.80 -19.84
C GLU A 408 -19.86 0.48 -20.48
N HIS A 409 -19.06 1.50 -20.79
CA HIS A 409 -17.71 1.36 -21.35
C HIS A 409 -16.63 1.96 -20.42
N GLY A 410 -16.92 2.01 -19.11
CA GLY A 410 -16.00 2.46 -18.08
C GLY A 410 -14.96 1.41 -17.66
N ASP A 411 -14.10 1.80 -16.72
CA ASP A 411 -13.02 0.96 -16.20
C ASP A 411 -13.54 -0.14 -15.26
N PHE A 412 -14.70 0.09 -14.61
CA PHE A 412 -15.34 -0.88 -13.71
C PHE A 412 -15.90 -2.10 -14.47
N GLN A 413 -15.24 -3.25 -14.28
CA GLN A 413 -15.68 -4.54 -14.80
C GLN A 413 -16.69 -5.21 -13.86
N GLU A 414 -17.62 -5.96 -14.44
CA GLU A 414 -18.72 -6.65 -13.74
C GLU A 414 -18.42 -8.16 -13.63
N GLN A 415 -18.24 -8.66 -12.41
CA GLN A 415 -17.96 -10.07 -12.11
C GLN A 415 -19.17 -10.69 -11.40
N ILE A 416 -19.75 -11.74 -11.99
CA ILE A 416 -20.96 -12.40 -11.45
C ILE A 416 -20.59 -13.76 -10.85
N THR A 417 -20.74 -13.89 -9.53
CA THR A 417 -20.43 -15.11 -8.77
C THR A 417 -21.70 -15.76 -8.25
N ASN A 418 -21.95 -17.03 -8.57
CA ASN A 418 -23.12 -17.78 -8.10
C ASN A 418 -22.71 -18.80 -7.03
N ALA A 419 -23.21 -18.61 -5.81
CA ALA A 419 -22.94 -19.44 -4.64
C ALA A 419 -24.24 -20.10 -4.14
N GLY A 420 -24.54 -21.30 -4.66
CA GLY A 420 -25.78 -22.01 -4.35
C GLY A 420 -27.00 -21.28 -4.91
N SER A 421 -27.86 -20.75 -4.03
CA SER A 421 -29.02 -19.91 -4.39
C SER A 421 -28.75 -18.41 -4.30
N GLU A 422 -27.52 -17.99 -4.02
CA GLU A 422 -27.15 -16.58 -3.92
C GLU A 422 -26.28 -16.14 -5.11
N THR A 423 -26.63 -15.00 -5.70
CA THR A 423 -25.83 -14.35 -6.75
C THR A 423 -25.18 -13.10 -6.20
N TYR A 424 -23.88 -12.97 -6.40
CA TYR A 424 -23.04 -11.84 -6.05
C TYR A 424 -22.63 -11.15 -7.35
N VAL A 425 -22.63 -9.82 -7.36
CA VAL A 425 -22.19 -9.00 -8.49
C VAL A 425 -21.20 -7.97 -7.95
N ASP A 426 -19.93 -8.25 -8.22
CA ASP A 426 -18.80 -7.47 -7.77
C ASP A 426 -18.35 -6.56 -8.93
N TYR A 427 -18.22 -5.25 -8.65
CA TYR A 427 -17.75 -4.27 -9.62
C TYR A 427 -16.36 -3.78 -9.21
N LYS A 428 -15.34 -4.12 -10.00
CA LYS A 428 -13.92 -3.81 -9.71
C LYS A 428 -13.30 -2.99 -10.85
N ALA A 429 -12.50 -1.98 -10.53
CA ALA A 429 -11.67 -1.21 -11.46
C ALA A 429 -10.18 -1.35 -11.06
N PRO A 430 -9.28 -1.76 -11.98
CA PRO A 430 -7.88 -1.99 -11.64
C PRO A 430 -7.13 -0.78 -11.09
N PHE A 431 -6.12 -1.02 -10.25
CA PHE A 431 -5.26 0.05 -9.76
C PHE A 431 -4.39 0.67 -10.87
N VAL A 432 -4.44 1.99 -10.99
CA VAL A 432 -3.63 2.78 -11.93
C VAL A 432 -2.81 3.80 -11.14
N SER A 433 -1.48 3.68 -11.18
CA SER A 433 -0.57 4.58 -10.49
C SER A 433 -0.56 5.97 -11.12
N GLY A 434 -0.48 7.02 -10.29
CA GLY A 434 -0.57 8.42 -10.71
C GLY A 434 -1.96 9.04 -10.62
N ASN A 435 -2.99 8.27 -10.27
CA ASN A 435 -4.39 8.74 -10.20
C ASN A 435 -4.78 9.36 -8.84
N SER A 436 -3.84 9.57 -7.91
CA SER A 436 -4.03 10.23 -6.60
C SER A 436 -5.03 9.58 -5.61
N TRP A 437 -5.64 8.46 -5.98
CA TRP A 437 -6.16 7.46 -5.05
C TRP A 437 -5.11 6.36 -4.82
N PHE A 438 -5.18 5.68 -3.67
CA PHE A 438 -4.14 4.78 -3.20
C PHE A 438 -4.72 3.44 -2.74
N ASP A 439 -3.97 2.36 -2.96
CA ASP A 439 -4.39 1.01 -2.62
C ASP A 439 -3.24 0.20 -1.99
N VAL A 440 -2.81 0.65 -0.80
CA VAL A 440 -1.88 -0.10 0.06
C VAL A 440 -2.51 -1.41 0.49
N ASN A 441 -1.94 -2.49 -0.02
CA ASN A 441 -2.28 -3.87 0.28
C ASN A 441 -1.35 -4.44 1.37
N LYS A 442 -1.80 -5.51 2.04
CA LYS A 442 -0.98 -6.30 2.95
C LYS A 442 0.03 -7.15 2.16
N THR A 443 0.83 -7.92 2.89
CA THR A 443 1.75 -8.89 2.30
C THR A 443 0.98 -9.96 1.52
N ARG A 444 1.37 -10.16 0.24
CA ARG A 444 0.77 -11.16 -0.67
C ARG A 444 0.78 -12.57 -0.07
N ALA A 445 -0.22 -13.37 -0.41
CA ALA A 445 -0.29 -14.79 -0.05
C ALA A 445 1.02 -15.52 -0.39
N GLY A 446 1.57 -16.25 0.59
CA GLY A 446 2.90 -16.88 0.50
C GLY A 446 4.07 -16.02 1.00
N GLY A 447 3.86 -14.74 1.31
CA GLY A 447 4.79 -13.91 2.07
C GLY A 447 4.57 -14.01 3.59
N ASN A 448 5.29 -13.18 4.37
CA ASN A 448 5.17 -13.12 5.83
C ASN A 448 3.91 -12.35 6.30
N GLN A 449 2.73 -12.92 6.06
CA GLN A 449 1.45 -12.27 6.38
C GLN A 449 1.24 -12.04 7.89
N GLU A 450 1.97 -12.71 8.79
CA GLU A 450 1.82 -12.51 10.25
C GLU A 450 2.26 -11.12 10.73
N VAL A 451 2.98 -10.32 9.92
CA VAL A 451 3.33 -8.94 10.27
C VAL A 451 2.14 -7.98 10.13
N ASP A 452 1.30 -8.15 9.11
CA ASP A 452 0.26 -7.20 8.70
C ASP A 452 -1.16 -7.78 8.61
N LYS A 453 -1.34 -9.07 8.93
CA LYS A 453 -2.60 -9.82 9.12
C LYS A 453 -3.81 -8.99 9.56
N ASN A 454 -3.67 -8.26 10.67
CA ASN A 454 -4.74 -7.45 11.30
C ASN A 454 -4.56 -5.94 11.07
N LEU A 455 -3.69 -5.54 10.14
CA LEU A 455 -3.15 -4.18 10.00
C LEU A 455 -3.85 -3.33 8.93
N CYS A 456 -5.08 -3.69 8.55
CA CYS A 456 -5.92 -2.91 7.63
C CYS A 456 -6.08 -1.44 8.10
N PHE A 457 -6.20 -1.20 9.41
CA PHE A 457 -6.18 0.16 9.98
C PHE A 457 -4.89 0.95 9.68
N GLY A 458 -3.75 0.25 9.51
CA GLY A 458 -2.47 0.83 9.10
C GLY A 458 -2.36 1.03 7.60
N ALA A 459 -2.96 0.15 6.80
CA ALA A 459 -3.06 0.29 5.35
C ALA A 459 -3.94 1.49 4.97
N VAL A 460 -5.15 1.58 5.55
CA VAL A 460 -6.04 2.74 5.39
C VAL A 460 -5.37 4.03 5.91
N ALA A 461 -4.67 3.99 7.05
CA ALA A 461 -3.91 5.16 7.52
C ALA A 461 -2.80 5.57 6.54
N SER A 462 -2.22 4.62 5.80
CA SER A 462 -1.20 4.90 4.78
C SER A 462 -1.82 5.52 3.53
N ASN A 463 -2.92 4.95 3.01
CA ASN A 463 -3.68 5.51 1.89
C ASN A 463 -4.14 6.96 2.18
N MET A 464 -4.68 7.18 3.38
CA MET A 464 -5.14 8.50 3.81
C MET A 464 -3.98 9.49 3.98
N LEU A 465 -2.80 9.05 4.44
CA LEU A 465 -1.63 9.93 4.52
C LEU A 465 -1.02 10.24 3.15
N HIS A 466 -0.91 9.28 2.24
CA HIS A 466 -0.39 9.52 0.88
C HIS A 466 -1.24 10.56 0.14
N TRP A 467 -2.57 10.40 0.18
CA TRP A 467 -3.51 11.42 -0.32
C TRP A 467 -3.32 12.77 0.38
N TRP A 468 -3.26 12.80 1.72
CA TRP A 468 -3.13 14.05 2.47
C TRP A 468 -1.81 14.78 2.20
N LEU A 469 -0.71 14.04 2.01
CA LEU A 469 0.63 14.54 1.69
C LEU A 469 0.67 15.09 0.26
N GLU A 470 -0.04 14.48 -0.69
CA GLU A 470 -0.23 15.00 -2.04
C GLU A 470 -1.08 16.29 -2.05
N GLN A 471 -2.26 16.28 -1.40
CA GLN A 471 -3.13 17.46 -1.30
C GLN A 471 -2.50 18.64 -0.52
N ASN A 472 -1.45 18.39 0.28
CA ASN A 472 -0.68 19.42 1.00
C ASN A 472 0.77 19.59 0.48
N ARG A 473 1.11 19.06 -0.70
CA ARG A 473 2.51 18.92 -1.18
C ARG A 473 3.34 20.21 -1.05
N ASP A 474 2.79 21.35 -1.42
CA ASP A 474 3.49 22.65 -1.33
C ASP A 474 3.70 23.13 0.11
N TYR A 475 2.73 22.93 1.00
CA TYR A 475 2.89 23.22 2.42
C TYR A 475 3.92 22.30 3.07
N VAL A 476 3.92 21.00 2.71
CA VAL A 476 4.89 20.01 3.20
C VAL A 476 6.32 20.35 2.72
N ASN A 477 6.49 20.72 1.44
CA ASN A 477 7.78 21.15 0.90
C ASN A 477 8.30 22.41 1.63
N ARG A 478 7.50 23.47 1.71
CA ARG A 478 7.83 24.72 2.45
C ARG A 478 8.11 24.49 3.93
N TYR A 479 7.50 23.46 4.52
CA TYR A 479 7.71 23.08 5.91
C TYR A 479 9.07 22.40 6.12
N ILE A 480 9.46 21.50 5.22
CA ILE A 480 10.80 20.89 5.19
C ILE A 480 11.87 21.98 4.96
N GLU A 481 11.62 22.96 4.09
CA GLU A 481 12.51 24.11 3.89
C GLU A 481 12.66 24.97 5.16
N LYS A 482 11.55 25.28 5.86
CA LYS A 482 11.54 26.14 7.06
C LYS A 482 12.13 25.45 8.31
N ASN A 483 12.00 24.13 8.46
CA ASN A 483 12.36 23.41 9.69
C ASN A 483 13.54 22.44 9.52
N GLY A 484 13.96 22.17 8.29
CA GLY A 484 14.76 21.00 7.95
C GLY A 484 13.90 19.73 7.81
N ASP A 485 14.49 18.70 7.23
CA ASP A 485 13.84 17.39 7.05
C ASP A 485 13.74 16.64 8.39
N ILE A 486 12.51 16.41 8.85
CA ILE A 486 12.23 15.88 10.18
C ILE A 486 12.29 14.36 10.20
N THR A 487 13.12 13.81 11.07
CA THR A 487 13.24 12.36 11.28
C THR A 487 12.45 11.90 12.52
N ARG A 488 11.60 10.88 12.35
CA ARG A 488 10.90 10.14 13.44
C ARG A 488 10.99 8.65 13.17
N ALA A 489 11.05 7.81 14.21
CA ALA A 489 11.15 6.35 14.08
C ALA A 489 12.21 5.85 13.05
N ASN A 490 13.33 6.57 12.89
CA ASN A 490 14.36 6.32 11.87
C ASN A 490 13.83 6.34 10.41
N ARG A 491 12.87 7.24 10.13
CA ARG A 491 12.39 7.63 8.81
C ARG A 491 12.36 9.16 8.71
N LYS A 492 12.80 9.69 7.58
CA LYS A 492 12.79 11.13 7.25
C LYS A 492 11.47 11.50 6.58
N LEU A 493 11.04 12.76 6.70
CA LEU A 493 9.80 13.20 6.07
C LEU A 493 9.94 13.26 4.55
N SER A 494 11.12 13.64 4.03
CA SER A 494 11.43 13.55 2.60
C SER A 494 11.27 12.14 2.03
N ASP A 495 11.63 11.12 2.82
CA ASP A 495 11.68 9.73 2.39
C ASP A 495 10.30 9.04 2.49
N LEU A 496 9.33 9.68 3.15
CA LEU A 496 7.96 9.20 3.34
C LEU A 496 6.94 9.93 2.46
N LYS A 497 7.17 11.22 2.13
CA LYS A 497 6.13 12.07 1.50
C LYS A 497 5.71 11.66 0.08
N ASP A 498 6.62 11.02 -0.66
CA ASP A 498 6.39 10.49 -2.01
C ASP A 498 6.64 8.96 -2.04
N SER A 499 6.43 8.26 -0.92
CA SER A 499 6.92 6.88 -0.71
C SER A 499 5.94 5.76 -1.08
N PHE A 500 4.85 6.05 -1.79
CA PHE A 500 4.05 5.03 -2.45
C PHE A 500 4.63 4.79 -3.85
N GLN A 501 4.81 3.54 -4.25
CA GLN A 501 5.31 3.18 -5.58
C GLN A 501 4.32 2.26 -6.31
N ASP A 502 3.80 1.28 -5.59
CA ASP A 502 2.81 0.30 -6.04
C ASP A 502 2.00 -0.19 -4.83
N GLN A 503 0.98 -1.02 -5.07
CA GLN A 503 0.06 -1.52 -4.04
C GLN A 503 0.76 -2.24 -2.87
N GLN A 504 1.93 -2.85 -3.07
CA GLN A 504 2.69 -3.53 -2.01
C GLN A 504 3.90 -2.74 -1.50
N SER A 505 4.20 -1.58 -2.11
CA SER A 505 5.39 -0.77 -1.84
C SER A 505 5.01 0.62 -1.33
N SER A 506 5.00 0.76 0.00
CA SER A 506 4.54 1.96 0.70
C SER A 506 5.37 2.20 1.97
N GLY A 507 6.27 3.18 1.93
CA GLY A 507 7.15 3.53 3.06
C GLY A 507 6.41 3.95 4.34
N ILE A 508 5.21 4.54 4.22
CA ILE A 508 4.32 4.85 5.36
C ILE A 508 3.72 3.55 5.95
N PHE A 509 3.38 2.57 5.10
CA PHE A 509 2.89 1.28 5.58
C PHE A 509 4.01 0.45 6.20
N ASP A 510 5.24 0.50 5.66
CA ASP A 510 6.42 -0.09 6.29
C ASP A 510 6.73 0.54 7.66
N LEU A 511 6.55 1.85 7.80
CA LEU A 511 6.59 2.52 9.11
C LEU A 511 5.52 1.96 10.06
N PHE A 512 4.27 1.82 9.62
CA PHE A 512 3.22 1.28 10.48
C PHE A 512 3.37 -0.23 10.78
N LYS A 513 3.87 -1.05 9.86
CA LYS A 513 4.29 -2.44 10.12
C LYS A 513 5.39 -2.49 11.18
N GLY A 514 6.39 -1.61 11.08
CA GLY A 514 7.46 -1.49 12.09
C GLY A 514 7.02 -0.94 13.45
N LEU A 515 5.88 -0.25 13.55
CA LEU A 515 5.37 0.35 14.80
C LEU A 515 4.20 -0.42 15.44
N PHE A 516 3.43 -1.17 14.65
CA PHE A 516 2.15 -1.78 15.05
C PHE A 516 1.92 -3.20 14.47
N GLY A 517 2.88 -3.76 13.74
CA GLY A 517 2.81 -5.12 13.22
C GLY A 517 2.71 -6.19 14.31
N HIS A 518 2.29 -7.41 13.93
CA HIS A 518 1.99 -8.53 14.83
C HIS A 518 0.91 -8.23 15.91
N ASN A 519 0.07 -7.22 15.70
CA ASN A 519 -1.01 -6.87 16.63
C ASN A 519 -2.21 -7.82 16.50
N GLU A 520 -2.36 -8.75 17.45
CA GLU A 520 -3.47 -9.72 17.53
C GLU A 520 -4.87 -9.10 17.63
N LYS A 521 -4.99 -7.84 18.08
CA LYS A 521 -6.27 -7.22 18.47
C LYS A 521 -6.79 -6.17 17.48
N GLY A 522 -6.01 -5.84 16.46
CA GLY A 522 -6.26 -4.68 15.61
C GLY A 522 -6.12 -3.35 16.38
N PHE A 523 -6.38 -2.24 15.69
CA PHE A 523 -6.34 -0.90 16.27
C PHE A 523 -7.14 0.08 15.40
N TYR A 524 -7.05 1.39 15.67
CA TYR A 524 -7.86 2.42 15.00
C TYR A 524 -7.01 3.40 14.18
N THR A 525 -7.44 3.65 12.95
CA THR A 525 -6.79 4.49 11.93
C THR A 525 -6.53 5.93 12.40
N ASP A 526 -7.51 6.57 13.04
CA ASP A 526 -7.41 7.96 13.51
C ASP A 526 -6.27 8.16 14.51
N LEU A 527 -5.93 7.12 15.29
CA LEU A 527 -4.84 7.17 16.25
C LEU A 527 -3.45 7.00 15.60
N LEU A 528 -3.36 6.37 14.42
CA LEU A 528 -2.14 6.35 13.60
C LEU A 528 -1.93 7.68 12.88
N LEU A 529 -3.01 8.25 12.34
CA LEU A 529 -3.01 9.59 11.74
C LEU A 529 -2.62 10.67 12.76
N ASP A 530 -3.22 10.67 13.95
CA ASP A 530 -2.87 11.56 15.06
C ASP A 530 -1.40 11.38 15.51
N LEU A 531 -0.89 10.14 15.52
CA LEU A 531 0.52 9.89 15.81
C LEU A 531 1.42 10.45 14.71
N PHE A 532 1.10 10.25 13.44
CA PHE A 532 1.93 10.72 12.33
C PHE A 532 1.99 12.25 12.26
N LEU A 533 0.81 12.89 12.24
CA LEU A 533 0.64 14.33 12.05
C LEU A 533 1.00 15.10 13.34
N ASN A 534 0.22 14.90 14.41
CA ASN A 534 0.35 15.63 15.67
C ASN A 534 1.44 15.03 16.58
N GLY A 535 1.72 13.74 16.49
CA GLY A 535 2.55 13.04 17.49
C GLY A 535 1.77 12.64 18.74
N TYR A 536 0.44 12.65 18.74
CA TYR A 536 -0.31 12.25 19.92
C TYR A 536 -0.19 10.75 20.14
N LYS A 537 0.24 10.37 21.35
CA LYS A 537 0.46 8.98 21.74
C LYS A 537 -0.84 8.17 21.62
N PRO A 538 -0.87 7.10 20.81
CA PRO A 538 -2.05 6.25 20.69
C PRO A 538 -2.49 5.66 22.03
N LYS A 539 -3.78 5.82 22.37
CA LYS A 539 -4.35 5.31 23.63
C LYS A 539 -4.53 3.78 23.52
N ALA A 540 -3.94 3.02 24.45
CA ALA A 540 -3.96 1.56 24.42
C ALA A 540 -5.37 0.94 24.50
N GLY A 541 -6.34 1.64 25.10
CA GLY A 541 -7.76 1.27 25.09
C GLY A 541 -8.53 1.70 23.84
N GLY A 542 -7.84 2.18 22.79
CA GLY A 542 -8.42 2.53 21.49
C GLY A 542 -9.30 3.80 21.44
N GLY A 543 -9.59 4.43 22.58
CA GLY A 543 -10.32 5.71 22.63
C GLY A 543 -9.62 6.83 21.85
N THR A 544 -10.41 7.74 21.26
CA THR A 544 -9.90 8.85 20.43
C THR A 544 -9.03 9.82 21.24
N ASN A 545 -8.14 10.56 20.56
CA ASN A 545 -7.39 11.67 21.16
C ASN A 545 -8.22 12.97 21.28
N ALA A 546 -9.49 12.87 21.69
CA ALA A 546 -10.20 14.03 22.23
C ALA A 546 -9.53 14.49 23.54
N GLY A 547 -9.49 15.81 23.76
CA GLY A 547 -9.05 16.43 25.02
C GLY A 547 -7.63 16.09 25.47
N VAL A 548 -6.64 16.14 24.57
CA VAL A 548 -5.23 15.87 24.94
C VAL A 548 -4.66 17.02 25.78
N GLU A 549 -4.54 16.80 27.09
CA GLU A 549 -3.86 17.72 28.01
C GLU A 549 -2.33 17.66 27.87
N ASP A 550 -1.77 16.45 27.78
CA ASP A 550 -0.34 16.25 27.53
C ASP A 550 -0.01 16.39 26.04
N LEU A 551 0.26 17.62 25.61
CA LEU A 551 0.69 17.94 24.25
C LEU A 551 2.17 17.59 23.99
N THR A 552 2.77 16.63 24.70
CA THR A 552 4.13 16.12 24.42
C THR A 552 4.08 15.12 23.25
N PRO A 553 4.82 15.35 22.14
CA PRO A 553 4.78 14.44 21.00
C PRO A 553 5.55 13.14 21.27
N ASP A 554 4.93 12.02 20.93
CA ASP A 554 5.53 10.68 20.91
C ASP A 554 6.63 10.63 19.83
N ALA A 555 7.85 10.25 20.21
CA ALA A 555 9.04 10.27 19.34
C ALA A 555 8.95 9.35 18.09
N ARG A 556 7.94 8.47 18.04
CA ARG A 556 7.63 7.64 16.86
C ARG A 556 6.94 8.41 15.74
N GLY A 557 6.39 9.60 16.02
CA GLY A 557 5.65 10.42 15.06
C GLY A 557 5.72 11.91 15.37
N GLY A 558 4.69 12.68 15.03
CA GLY A 558 4.71 14.14 15.15
C GLY A 558 5.69 14.76 14.17
N PHE A 559 5.55 14.41 12.90
CA PHE A 559 6.26 15.03 11.79
C PHE A 559 5.84 16.50 11.61
N PHE A 560 4.57 16.82 11.90
CA PHE A 560 3.97 18.15 11.73
C PHE A 560 3.51 18.79 13.05
N TYR A 561 4.03 18.33 14.20
CA TYR A 561 3.68 18.83 15.53
C TYR A 561 3.72 20.37 15.69
N PRO A 562 4.73 21.12 15.16
CA PRO A 562 4.75 22.59 15.21
C PRO A 562 3.56 23.27 14.51
N VAL A 563 2.90 22.59 13.57
CA VAL A 563 1.75 23.09 12.81
C VAL A 563 0.45 22.74 13.53
N PHE A 564 0.29 21.48 13.92
CA PHE A 564 -0.97 20.92 14.44
C PHE A 564 -0.98 20.74 15.97
N LYS A 565 -0.12 21.45 16.71
CA LYS A 565 -0.11 21.41 18.18
C LYS A 565 -1.44 21.93 18.74
N GLY A 566 -2.12 21.10 19.52
CA GLY A 566 -3.43 21.42 20.12
C GLY A 566 -4.62 21.28 19.16
N LYS A 567 -4.39 21.03 17.85
CA LYS A 567 -5.46 20.94 16.84
C LYS A 567 -5.40 19.61 16.08
N LYS A 568 -6.37 18.74 16.34
CA LYS A 568 -6.55 17.50 15.55
C LYS A 568 -7.05 17.83 14.13
N LEU A 569 -6.62 17.01 13.17
CA LEU A 569 -7.18 16.96 11.80
C LEU A 569 -8.08 15.73 11.57
N THR A 570 -8.29 14.89 12.59
CA THR A 570 -9.04 13.64 12.47
C THR A 570 -10.25 13.58 13.37
N GLU A 571 -11.27 12.84 12.93
CA GLU A 571 -12.42 12.44 13.76
C GLU A 571 -12.68 10.94 13.62
N ARG A 572 -13.34 10.34 14.61
CA ARG A 572 -13.94 9.02 14.49
C ARG A 572 -15.37 9.04 15.00
N THR A 573 -16.32 8.89 14.09
CA THR A 573 -17.77 8.88 14.38
C THR A 573 -18.38 7.53 14.00
N TYR A 574 -19.55 7.18 14.53
CA TYR A 574 -20.26 5.95 14.18
C TYR A 574 -21.18 6.21 12.99
N GLY A 575 -21.17 5.33 11.97
CA GLY A 575 -21.93 5.52 10.73
C GLY A 575 -23.45 5.60 10.94
N GLY A 576 -23.96 5.07 12.05
CA GLY A 576 -25.31 5.35 12.53
C GLY A 576 -26.41 4.69 11.71
N ALA A 577 -27.56 5.38 11.62
CA ALA A 577 -28.66 5.02 10.73
C ALA A 577 -28.39 5.52 9.30
N TYR A 578 -29.08 4.97 8.30
CA TYR A 578 -28.79 5.20 6.88
C TYR A 578 -28.73 6.69 6.48
N ARG A 579 -29.67 7.51 6.99
CA ARG A 579 -29.66 8.97 6.79
C ARG A 579 -28.38 9.64 7.32
N LEU A 580 -27.91 9.22 8.50
CA LEU A 580 -26.70 9.80 9.11
C LEU A 580 -25.44 9.42 8.33
N LEU A 581 -25.35 8.19 7.80
CA LEU A 581 -24.25 7.81 6.91
C LEU A 581 -24.25 8.67 5.64
N SER A 582 -25.41 8.86 5.00
CA SER A 582 -25.56 9.69 3.79
C SER A 582 -25.15 11.16 4.05
N GLU A 583 -25.62 11.73 5.16
CA GLU A 583 -25.28 13.09 5.59
C GLU A 583 -23.79 13.24 5.94
N SER A 584 -23.20 12.26 6.62
CA SER A 584 -21.76 12.24 6.90
C SER A 584 -20.93 12.11 5.64
N LEU A 585 -21.20 11.16 4.74
CA LEU A 585 -20.40 10.99 3.52
C LEU A 585 -20.50 12.23 2.60
N THR A 586 -21.68 12.83 2.49
CA THR A 586 -21.86 14.12 1.80
C THR A 586 -21.01 15.21 2.46
N GLY A 587 -21.12 15.36 3.79
CA GLY A 587 -20.45 16.43 4.52
C GLY A 587 -18.93 16.31 4.58
N GLU A 588 -18.39 15.11 4.78
CA GLU A 588 -16.94 14.90 4.93
C GLU A 588 -16.21 14.95 3.60
N LEU A 589 -16.74 14.31 2.56
CA LEU A 589 -16.15 14.38 1.21
C LEU A 589 -16.32 15.79 0.61
N GLY A 590 -17.46 16.45 0.84
CA GLY A 590 -17.70 17.83 0.41
C GLY A 590 -16.68 18.80 1.00
N ARG A 591 -16.44 18.76 2.33
CA ARG A 591 -15.40 19.58 2.99
C ARG A 591 -13.96 19.16 2.68
N GLY A 592 -13.71 18.51 1.54
CA GLY A 592 -12.40 18.06 1.07
C GLY A 592 -11.69 17.09 2.01
N GLY A 593 -12.43 16.36 2.85
CA GLY A 593 -11.91 15.31 3.72
C GLY A 593 -11.88 13.95 3.03
N LEU A 594 -11.13 13.01 3.59
CA LEU A 594 -11.11 11.61 3.18
C LEU A 594 -11.58 10.71 4.33
N VAL A 595 -12.21 9.59 3.97
CA VAL A 595 -12.92 8.69 4.91
C VAL A 595 -12.33 7.28 4.84
N GLY A 596 -12.05 6.68 6.00
CA GLY A 596 -11.89 5.24 6.18
C GLY A 596 -13.20 4.64 6.70
N LEU A 597 -13.76 3.65 6.01
CA LEU A 597 -15.02 2.99 6.36
C LEU A 597 -14.77 1.68 7.08
N SER A 598 -15.19 1.57 8.34
CA SER A 598 -15.16 0.32 9.11
C SER A 598 -16.46 -0.48 8.93
N TYR A 599 -16.36 -1.81 8.95
CA TYR A 599 -17.51 -2.73 8.92
C TYR A 599 -17.26 -4.05 9.63
N LYS A 600 -18.33 -4.86 9.79
CA LYS A 600 -18.29 -6.21 10.33
C LYS A 600 -18.00 -7.26 9.25
N THR A 601 -17.01 -8.12 9.49
CA THR A 601 -16.77 -9.28 8.61
C THR A 601 -17.75 -10.41 8.93
N PHE A 602 -17.90 -11.36 8.00
CA PHE A 602 -18.77 -12.54 8.18
C PHE A 602 -18.36 -13.40 9.40
N ALA A 603 -17.09 -13.37 9.81
CA ALA A 603 -16.58 -14.03 11.01
C ALA A 603 -16.84 -13.23 12.32
N GLY A 604 -17.58 -12.12 12.27
CA GLY A 604 -17.88 -11.26 13.41
C GLY A 604 -16.77 -10.26 13.80
N GLY A 605 -15.63 -10.31 13.09
CA GLY A 605 -14.52 -9.37 13.26
C GLY A 605 -14.87 -7.94 12.83
N ASN A 606 -13.96 -7.01 13.06
CA ASN A 606 -14.00 -5.67 12.46
C ASN A 606 -12.97 -5.60 11.34
N HIS A 607 -13.34 -4.93 10.25
CA HIS A 607 -12.43 -4.57 9.16
C HIS A 607 -12.57 -3.08 8.85
N ILE A 608 -11.63 -2.53 8.09
CA ILE A 608 -11.68 -1.13 7.63
C ILE A 608 -11.02 -1.01 6.25
N VAL A 609 -11.67 -0.25 5.37
CA VAL A 609 -11.24 0.05 4.00
C VAL A 609 -11.13 1.56 3.78
N THR A 610 -10.47 1.98 2.72
CA THR A 610 -10.41 3.40 2.33
C THR A 610 -11.60 3.71 1.45
N LEU A 611 -12.37 4.77 1.73
CA LEU A 611 -13.53 5.17 0.94
C LEU A 611 -13.16 6.37 0.07
N TRP A 612 -13.18 6.16 -1.25
CA TRP A 612 -12.78 7.13 -2.27
C TRP A 612 -13.94 7.90 -2.88
N GLY A 613 -15.19 7.41 -2.75
CA GLY A 613 -16.36 8.15 -3.21
C GLY A 613 -17.69 7.54 -2.75
N ALA A 614 -18.77 8.29 -2.95
CA ALA A 614 -20.15 7.91 -2.62
C ALA A 614 -21.11 8.22 -3.79
N GLU A 615 -21.91 7.23 -4.20
CA GLU A 615 -22.90 7.30 -5.28
C GLU A 615 -24.29 7.67 -4.73
N TYR A 616 -24.97 8.59 -5.40
CA TYR A 616 -26.33 9.03 -5.09
C TYR A 616 -27.24 8.90 -6.32
N ASP A 617 -28.53 8.61 -6.11
CA ASP A 617 -29.54 8.72 -7.16
C ASP A 617 -30.06 10.15 -7.34
N ILE A 618 -30.92 10.36 -8.34
CA ILE A 618 -31.54 11.65 -8.69
C ILE A 618 -32.38 12.27 -7.55
N ASN A 619 -32.62 11.56 -6.44
CA ASN A 619 -33.30 12.09 -5.26
C ASN A 619 -32.31 12.39 -4.10
N GLY A 620 -31.01 12.14 -4.29
CA GLY A 620 -29.98 12.29 -3.27
C GLY A 620 -29.86 11.09 -2.32
N THR A 621 -30.32 9.91 -2.73
CA THR A 621 -30.33 8.68 -1.92
C THR A 621 -29.01 7.92 -2.11
N LEU A 622 -28.26 7.63 -1.05
CA LEU A 622 -26.95 6.95 -1.08
C LEU A 622 -27.07 5.50 -1.60
N LYS A 623 -26.58 5.22 -2.81
CA LYS A 623 -26.72 3.92 -3.49
C LYS A 623 -25.51 3.01 -3.31
N ALA A 624 -24.31 3.56 -3.35
CA ALA A 624 -23.07 2.79 -3.28
C ALA A 624 -21.93 3.61 -2.66
N VAL A 625 -20.87 2.92 -2.27
CA VAL A 625 -19.57 3.49 -1.90
C VAL A 625 -18.46 2.83 -2.72
N TYR A 626 -17.46 3.62 -3.06
CA TYR A 626 -16.27 3.18 -3.78
C TYR A 626 -15.10 3.10 -2.80
N ILE A 627 -14.44 1.95 -2.76
CA ILE A 627 -13.45 1.62 -1.74
C ILE A 627 -12.16 1.03 -2.33
N SER A 628 -11.06 1.10 -1.58
CA SER A 628 -9.90 0.22 -1.75
C SER A 628 -9.63 -0.52 -0.44
N ASP A 629 -9.36 -1.82 -0.52
CA ASP A 629 -9.28 -2.76 0.60
C ASP A 629 -7.91 -3.44 0.63
N SER A 630 -7.27 -3.45 1.80
CA SER A 630 -5.92 -4.01 1.99
C SER A 630 -5.86 -5.53 1.99
N ASP A 631 -7.00 -6.18 1.83
CA ASP A 631 -7.19 -7.62 1.93
C ASP A 631 -7.38 -8.27 0.53
N ASP A 632 -7.27 -7.46 -0.53
CA ASP A 632 -7.46 -7.84 -1.94
C ASP A 632 -6.49 -8.92 -2.42
N GLN A 633 -5.24 -8.95 -1.92
CA GLN A 633 -4.25 -9.97 -2.30
C GLN A 633 -4.64 -11.42 -1.95
N ASP A 634 -5.72 -11.63 -1.18
CA ASP A 634 -6.18 -12.94 -0.73
C ASP A 634 -7.48 -13.40 -1.45
N GLU A 635 -8.02 -12.65 -2.42
CA GLU A 635 -9.27 -13.02 -3.13
C GLU A 635 -9.10 -14.20 -4.11
N MET A 636 -8.16 -14.13 -5.06
CA MET A 636 -7.84 -15.25 -5.96
C MET A 636 -6.37 -15.26 -6.42
N ALA A 637 -5.80 -16.46 -6.59
CA ALA A 637 -4.40 -16.68 -6.97
C ALA A 637 -4.00 -16.20 -8.41
N THR A 638 -4.94 -15.60 -9.15
CA THR A 638 -4.75 -15.07 -10.50
C THR A 638 -5.20 -13.61 -10.67
N GLU A 639 -5.89 -13.03 -9.69
CA GLU A 639 -6.26 -11.61 -9.75
C GLU A 639 -5.00 -10.79 -9.37
N SER A 640 -4.55 -9.97 -10.32
CA SER A 640 -3.31 -9.17 -10.24
C SER A 640 -3.53 -7.70 -10.62
N ASP A 641 -4.82 -7.36 -10.70
CA ASP A 641 -5.48 -6.22 -11.33
C ASP A 641 -6.61 -5.70 -10.41
N LEU A 642 -6.49 -5.95 -9.12
CA LEU A 642 -7.38 -5.42 -8.08
C LEU A 642 -7.07 -3.96 -7.77
N GLY A 643 -7.97 -3.29 -7.03
CA GLY A 643 -7.98 -1.84 -6.91
C GLY A 643 -9.29 -1.31 -6.33
N MET A 644 -10.02 -0.49 -7.10
CA MET A 644 -11.22 0.16 -6.58
C MET A 644 -12.46 -0.73 -6.74
N LYS A 645 -13.20 -0.95 -5.65
CA LYS A 645 -14.43 -1.76 -5.62
C LYS A 645 -15.65 -0.90 -5.33
N ARG A 646 -16.79 -1.19 -5.95
CA ARG A 646 -18.07 -0.52 -5.69
C ARG A 646 -19.03 -1.46 -4.94
N TYR A 647 -19.37 -1.11 -3.70
CA TYR A 647 -20.33 -1.87 -2.87
C TYR A 647 -21.66 -1.12 -2.73
N GLU A 648 -22.79 -1.82 -2.86
CA GLU A 648 -24.14 -1.26 -2.70
C GLU A 648 -24.43 -1.00 -1.22
N VAL A 649 -24.93 0.20 -0.88
CA VAL A 649 -25.32 0.58 0.48
C VAL A 649 -26.82 0.34 0.67
N ARG A 650 -27.18 -0.36 1.75
CA ARG A 650 -28.57 -0.75 2.06
C ARG A 650 -28.93 -0.45 3.50
N GLU A 651 -30.18 -0.07 3.74
CA GLU A 651 -30.80 -0.12 5.07
C GLU A 651 -31.48 -1.48 5.27
N VAL A 652 -31.11 -2.20 6.34
CA VAL A 652 -31.60 -3.55 6.64
C VAL A 652 -32.03 -3.58 8.11
N GLY A 653 -33.32 -3.31 8.34
CA GLY A 653 -33.83 -3.01 9.68
C GLY A 653 -33.27 -1.67 10.18
N SER A 654 -32.78 -1.62 11.42
CA SER A 654 -32.14 -0.41 11.99
C SER A 654 -30.64 -0.31 11.72
N LYS A 655 -30.12 -1.03 10.71
CA LYS A 655 -28.68 -1.17 10.43
C LYS A 655 -28.37 -0.82 8.98
N VAL A 656 -27.25 -0.13 8.78
CA VAL A 656 -26.70 0.09 7.44
C VAL A 656 -25.75 -1.06 7.09
N LYS A 657 -25.85 -1.53 5.85
CA LYS A 657 -24.98 -2.58 5.30
C LYS A 657 -24.36 -2.18 3.98
N ILE A 658 -23.18 -2.72 3.71
CA ILE A 658 -22.56 -2.75 2.38
C ILE A 658 -22.58 -4.18 1.83
N SER A 659 -22.87 -4.35 0.54
CA SER A 659 -23.06 -5.69 -0.06
C SER A 659 -22.84 -5.71 -1.58
N THR A 660 -22.38 -6.86 -2.08
CA THR A 660 -22.40 -7.22 -3.51
C THR A 660 -23.39 -8.36 -3.83
N ASN A 661 -23.95 -9.02 -2.80
CA ASN A 661 -25.00 -10.04 -2.96
C ASN A 661 -26.28 -9.39 -3.49
N GLN A 662 -26.78 -9.82 -4.64
CA GLN A 662 -27.93 -9.21 -5.32
C GLN A 662 -29.27 -9.92 -5.06
N THR A 663 -29.30 -11.23 -4.80
CA THR A 663 -30.56 -11.94 -4.53
C THR A 663 -31.03 -11.79 -3.08
N ASN A 664 -30.11 -11.87 -2.12
CA ASN A 664 -30.41 -11.71 -0.70
C ASN A 664 -30.17 -10.27 -0.26
N LYS A 665 -31.17 -9.41 -0.45
CA LYS A 665 -31.07 -7.97 -0.08
C LYS A 665 -30.89 -7.70 1.42
N ALA A 666 -31.02 -8.71 2.30
CA ALA A 666 -30.69 -8.62 3.73
C ALA A 666 -29.24 -9.05 4.07
N ALA A 667 -28.50 -9.63 3.13
CA ALA A 667 -27.09 -9.99 3.27
C ALA A 667 -26.17 -8.75 3.30
N GLY A 668 -24.87 -8.98 3.45
CA GLY A 668 -23.84 -7.92 3.52
C GLY A 668 -23.40 -7.55 4.93
N SER A 669 -22.34 -6.76 4.98
CA SER A 669 -21.54 -6.38 6.15
C SER A 669 -22.09 -5.13 6.83
N GLU A 670 -22.31 -5.18 8.14
CA GLU A 670 -22.80 -4.06 8.94
C GLU A 670 -21.75 -2.94 9.06
N VAL A 671 -22.14 -1.70 8.77
CA VAL A 671 -21.27 -0.52 8.88
C VAL A 671 -20.94 -0.20 10.34
N GLY A 672 -19.68 0.10 10.60
CA GLY A 672 -19.13 0.46 11.91
C GLY A 672 -18.82 1.96 12.01
N TYR A 673 -17.53 2.28 12.12
CA TYR A 673 -17.06 3.66 12.28
C TYR A 673 -16.65 4.31 10.95
N LEU A 674 -16.81 5.62 10.86
CA LEU A 674 -16.12 6.47 9.89
C LEU A 674 -14.88 7.05 10.57
N HIS A 675 -13.73 6.94 9.92
CA HIS A 675 -12.47 7.56 10.32
C HIS A 675 -12.18 8.69 9.34
N ILE A 676 -12.11 9.93 9.81
CA ILE A 676 -12.10 11.12 8.96
C ILE A 676 -10.73 11.79 9.04
N LEU A 677 -10.23 12.32 7.93
CA LEU A 677 -9.03 13.15 7.85
C LEU A 677 -9.28 14.41 7.02
N HIS A 678 -8.99 15.58 7.60
CA HIS A 678 -9.07 16.89 6.93
C HIS A 678 -7.69 17.44 6.55
N LEU A 679 -7.66 18.34 5.57
CA LEU A 679 -6.42 18.88 5.01
C LEU A 679 -5.64 19.81 5.96
N GLY A 680 -6.32 20.56 6.85
CA GLY A 680 -5.66 21.45 7.82
C GLY A 680 -5.04 22.72 7.22
N GLN A 681 -5.61 23.23 6.11
CA GLN A 681 -5.05 24.38 5.39
C GLN A 681 -5.04 25.68 6.22
N ALA A 682 -6.05 25.92 7.06
CA ALA A 682 -6.08 27.10 7.94
C ALA A 682 -4.94 27.08 8.98
N GLU A 683 -4.63 25.91 9.53
CA GLU A 683 -3.50 25.68 10.44
C GLU A 683 -2.16 25.90 9.74
N TRP A 684 -2.02 25.41 8.50
CA TRP A 684 -0.85 25.67 7.65
C TRP A 684 -0.64 27.16 7.41
N GLU A 685 -1.67 27.90 7.00
CA GLU A 685 -1.59 29.35 6.81
C GLU A 685 -1.27 30.08 8.12
N GLN A 686 -1.83 29.65 9.26
CA GLN A 686 -1.51 30.22 10.57
C GLN A 686 -0.04 29.99 10.93
N TYR A 687 0.51 28.81 10.63
CA TYR A 687 1.91 28.46 10.86
C TYR A 687 2.91 29.21 9.94
N PHE A 688 2.52 29.50 8.69
CA PHE A 688 3.37 30.27 7.76
C PHE A 688 3.21 31.79 7.85
N ARG A 689 2.20 32.30 8.59
CA ARG A 689 2.08 33.72 8.98
C ARG A 689 2.98 34.11 10.18
N GLN A 690 3.70 33.15 10.76
CA GLN A 690 4.61 33.31 11.92
C GLN A 690 6.07 33.08 11.52
#